data_AF-A0A381R029-F1
#
_entry.id   AF-A0A381R029-F1
#
_cell.length_a   1.000
_cell.length_b   1.000
_cell.length_c   1.000
_cell.angle_alpha   90.00
_cell.angle_beta   90.00
_cell.angle_gamma   90.00
#
_symmetry.space_group_name_H-M   'P 1'
#
loop_
_entity.id
_entity.type
_entity.pdbx_description
1 polymer ?
#
loop_
_entity_poly.entity_id
_entity_poly.type
_entity_poly.pdbx_seq_one_letter_code
_entity_poly.pdbx_strand_id
1 'polypeptide(L)'
;METNFSPIENYPFLSPFIFTENPEELEVNKEALLKQLEEVWRPLAIDSSQSMEYLTAREKVFAGVIEEYYREQYKKIVESSLCTNNSFDTLSKNTHLLDSIIHTAFEYGFADLQILKERIKEDLKKELLFKKRSLPKKKKKLSLSRTQIEKVESNPEDPDQRQMLKYYESIEAELIHEIENHSERLKELEELLPQVQKSEIKLNFLLNHLVVFARGGYGRAELSFASDRDLGYCLDTQQLSAGESEICRQFIIHIEHLLREAGIETAHQYFELNEDLSRFKDPSVIHTIPSILESRVLIGSKDLANALKRRFFQILPYETFVLSQIRDYNDRTVPDLSQMNLKEDRGGLRSLQIPLWLSAATFGIFPSQTAEMLALLIQKRIISPRQGYKLCQALEFLYDLRNFSASAKEYHFDDEARESGLSEKDIQSNIINDATERLYLLKKKRFQSIDDFDRYRLQMVNHIQDLSQAILQRLLDRTIVRTFSNFQVVVHLGKRLIVEVNALEGLPQVPISLIFNDPTALLELFEYVGQSEYDLSFELKDEMADLIRIITPDVISSNRTQIAKSLTKLMLTPFTANAWRIMLEICEPINAESQPRTLMGCFIPETNKMRFLLRNLAYHQHPVCIHTLNALDRTQKELDRLKKDYQELYQYLEPKHILALKWGILFHDVGKIDPQTDHEVSGTSIAVNALERIGYDDQELFTLVSLLIVHHTTVVQLSRTSAYFDQALQSFFEIADRNLINVILLFLCNISDYISVSESNAHSTRGLRTFFEETYRVFAEMRSSKLQEDSMDFIQTYLDIKKNDLESDTRIDLLINRSLRENIESVLLTPLKEINKEERKLLGKSEDDLQVLWRDLKLGSLDKQGTDQTTDKFIRTIRQSISKKSLVTLTELYSPMINWFFAAFPNRFLLSSTPGMLAENLSIFNRLERPAIVNVITNARGRLNGLLIYVHDQPQIHSRIAYTLNLKHLNIESAKINQIQFASGKVAFCYYLKVSKRGEQNVILPRELETSIKSNTLPALIIKTQTFLYDTKLQLEYLKDDKKGYMVKEKKSEALGDFPVWNGEFREKTDFSRRDKNYLRIKITADDAPLVYYKMVSAFDQVGVPIQQAVITTIGHQVIDTFYITPEDHEKLVKSNFEESLKESLMSPSEI
;
A
#
# COMPACT_ATOMS: atom_id res chain seq x y z
N MET A 1 16.58 -35.10 13.42
CA MET A 1 17.10 -34.37 14.59
C MET A 1 16.62 -35.14 15.79
N GLU A 2 17.42 -36.05 16.33
CA GLU A 2 17.11 -36.68 17.61
C GLU A 2 17.46 -35.68 18.72
N THR A 3 16.43 -35.16 19.38
CA THR A 3 16.55 -34.12 20.41
C THR A 3 16.78 -34.75 21.78
N ASN A 4 18.00 -35.19 22.05
CA ASN A 4 18.45 -35.51 23.41
C ASN A 4 18.69 -34.20 24.21
N PHE A 5 17.61 -33.47 24.50
CA PHE A 5 17.63 -32.40 25.52
C PHE A 5 17.17 -32.98 26.87
N SER A 6 17.60 -32.34 27.95
CA SER A 6 17.32 -32.83 29.30
C SER A 6 15.80 -32.96 29.50
N PRO A 7 15.28 -34.07 30.05
CA PRO A 7 13.85 -34.28 30.14
C PRO A 7 13.17 -33.11 30.84
N ILE A 8 12.01 -32.68 30.33
CA ILE A 8 11.18 -31.64 30.93
C ILE A 8 10.83 -31.95 32.40
N GLU A 9 10.94 -33.22 32.78
CA GLU A 9 10.87 -33.76 34.15
C GLU A 9 11.78 -33.03 35.15
N ASN A 10 12.87 -32.41 34.68
CA ASN A 10 13.75 -31.59 35.52
C ASN A 10 13.15 -30.23 35.91
N TYR A 11 12.04 -29.84 35.29
CA TYR A 11 11.33 -28.58 35.54
C TYR A 11 9.81 -28.82 35.72
N PRO A 12 9.37 -29.39 36.87
CA PRO A 12 7.98 -29.80 37.07
C PRO A 12 6.93 -28.69 36.87
N PHE A 13 7.31 -27.42 37.07
CA PHE A 13 6.42 -26.28 36.86
C PHE A 13 5.99 -26.07 35.40
N LEU A 14 6.69 -26.69 34.42
CA LEU A 14 6.32 -26.64 33.00
C LEU A 14 5.20 -27.63 32.66
N SER A 15 5.00 -28.67 33.47
CA SER A 15 4.03 -29.74 33.19
C SER A 15 2.60 -29.25 32.89
N PRO A 16 2.03 -28.25 33.59
CA PRO A 16 0.69 -27.75 33.30
C PRO A 16 0.55 -26.95 31.98
N PHE A 17 1.67 -26.67 31.30
CA PHE A 17 1.72 -25.89 30.06
C PHE A 17 2.08 -26.76 28.84
N ILE A 18 2.17 -28.07 29.04
CA ILE A 18 2.48 -29.04 27.99
C ILE A 18 1.18 -29.69 27.53
N PHE A 19 0.99 -29.67 26.22
CA PHE A 19 0.00 -30.52 25.57
C PHE A 19 0.47 -31.96 25.62
N THR A 20 -0.34 -32.82 26.21
CA THR A 20 -0.07 -34.26 26.30
C THR A 20 -1.01 -34.95 25.32
N GLU A 21 -0.45 -35.57 24.27
CA GLU A 21 -1.26 -36.36 23.35
C GLU A 21 -1.88 -37.54 24.09
N ASN A 22 -3.21 -37.68 23.98
CA ASN A 22 -3.96 -38.83 24.48
C ASN A 22 -4.54 -39.60 23.28
N PRO A 23 -3.78 -40.56 22.72
CA PRO A 23 -4.22 -41.30 21.54
C PRO A 23 -5.53 -42.05 21.75
N GLU A 24 -5.79 -42.55 22.96
CA GLU A 24 -7.02 -43.27 23.28
C GLU A 24 -8.25 -42.36 23.18
N GLU A 25 -8.17 -41.15 23.73
CA GLU A 25 -9.25 -40.16 23.67
C GLU A 25 -9.50 -39.64 22.24
N LEU A 26 -8.42 -39.42 21.49
CA LEU A 26 -8.51 -39.05 20.07
C LEU A 26 -9.25 -40.13 19.27
N GLU A 27 -8.88 -41.40 19.45
CA GLU A 27 -9.50 -42.53 18.78
C GLU A 27 -10.98 -42.67 19.16
N VAL A 28 -11.33 -42.54 20.45
CA VAL A 28 -12.73 -42.58 20.91
C VAL A 28 -13.58 -41.48 20.26
N ASN A 29 -13.08 -40.24 20.21
CA ASN A 29 -13.80 -39.13 19.60
C ASN A 29 -13.96 -39.29 18.08
N LYS A 30 -12.91 -39.77 17.42
CA LYS A 30 -12.92 -40.07 15.97
C LYS A 30 -13.92 -41.18 15.63
N GLU A 31 -13.90 -42.30 16.36
CA GLU A 31 -14.84 -43.40 16.17
C GLU A 31 -16.29 -42.97 16.40
N ALA A 32 -16.54 -42.13 17.42
CA ALA A 32 -17.86 -41.58 17.69
C ALA A 32 -18.38 -40.72 16.51
N LEU A 33 -17.54 -39.84 15.97
CA LEU A 33 -17.86 -39.02 14.80
C LEU A 33 -18.12 -39.87 13.54
N LEU A 34 -17.25 -40.84 13.26
CA LEU A 34 -17.44 -41.76 12.13
C LEU A 34 -18.74 -42.55 12.24
N LYS A 35 -19.13 -42.96 13.44
CA LYS A 35 -20.40 -43.64 13.67
C LYS A 35 -21.59 -42.72 13.39
N GLN A 36 -21.56 -41.47 13.85
CA GLN A 36 -22.63 -40.49 13.56
C GLN A 36 -22.75 -40.24 12.05
N LEU A 37 -21.61 -40.09 11.37
CA LEU A 37 -21.57 -39.92 9.92
C LEU A 37 -22.19 -41.12 9.19
N GLU A 38 -21.89 -42.34 9.63
CA GLU A 38 -22.45 -43.56 9.06
C GLU A 38 -23.96 -43.70 9.32
N GLU A 39 -24.45 -43.30 10.50
CA GLU A 39 -25.87 -43.29 10.85
C GLU A 39 -26.69 -42.35 9.94
N VAL A 40 -26.14 -41.19 9.58
CA VAL A 40 -26.76 -40.23 8.65
C VAL A 40 -26.61 -40.65 7.19
N TRP A 41 -25.50 -41.30 6.84
CA TRP A 41 -25.21 -41.72 5.46
C TRP A 41 -26.06 -42.92 5.00
N ARG A 42 -26.17 -43.98 5.83
CA ARG A 42 -26.83 -45.25 5.46
C ARG A 42 -28.26 -45.10 4.89
N PRO A 43 -29.14 -44.24 5.42
CA PRO A 43 -30.52 -44.11 4.92
C PRO A 43 -30.64 -43.50 3.52
N LEU A 44 -29.62 -42.81 3.01
CA LEU A 44 -29.69 -42.07 1.73
C LEU A 44 -29.69 -43.00 0.51
N ALA A 45 -29.14 -44.22 0.63
CA ALA A 45 -29.16 -45.27 -0.41
C ALA A 45 -28.71 -44.81 -1.81
N ILE A 46 -27.72 -43.91 -1.90
CA ILE A 46 -27.22 -43.35 -3.15
C ILE A 46 -26.27 -44.34 -3.84
N ASP A 47 -26.45 -44.52 -5.16
CA ASP A 47 -25.64 -45.45 -5.94
C ASP A 47 -24.22 -44.92 -6.18
N SER A 48 -23.22 -45.74 -5.84
CA SER A 48 -21.80 -45.49 -6.11
C SER A 48 -21.43 -45.40 -7.60
N SER A 49 -22.32 -45.81 -8.51
CA SER A 49 -22.09 -45.72 -9.96
C SER A 49 -22.06 -44.27 -10.49
N GLN A 50 -22.65 -43.32 -9.77
CA GLN A 50 -22.66 -41.89 -10.09
C GLN A 50 -21.69 -41.12 -9.21
N SER A 51 -20.41 -41.14 -9.57
CA SER A 51 -19.29 -40.62 -8.75
C SER A 51 -19.49 -39.18 -8.25
N MET A 52 -20.01 -38.28 -9.08
CA MET A 52 -20.24 -36.88 -8.70
C MET A 52 -21.37 -36.72 -7.68
N GLU A 53 -22.50 -37.39 -7.89
CA GLU A 53 -23.67 -37.31 -6.99
C GLU A 53 -23.35 -37.97 -5.65
N TYR A 54 -22.64 -39.10 -5.68
CA TYR A 54 -22.16 -39.79 -4.49
C TYR A 54 -21.26 -38.89 -3.63
N LEU A 55 -20.21 -38.31 -4.21
CA LEU A 55 -19.27 -37.45 -3.48
C LEU A 55 -19.97 -36.20 -2.94
N THR A 56 -20.82 -35.55 -3.74
CA THR A 56 -21.59 -34.37 -3.30
C THR A 56 -22.49 -34.69 -2.10
N ALA A 57 -23.11 -35.86 -2.06
CA ALA A 57 -23.94 -36.26 -0.94
C ALA A 57 -23.10 -36.61 0.30
N ARG A 58 -21.96 -37.30 0.13
CA ARG A 58 -21.00 -37.57 1.20
C ARG A 58 -20.47 -36.29 1.83
N GLU A 59 -20.14 -35.30 1.02
CA GLU A 59 -19.69 -33.96 1.44
C GLU A 59 -20.76 -33.26 2.30
N LYS A 60 -22.03 -33.29 1.87
CA LYS A 60 -23.14 -32.71 2.64
C LYS A 60 -23.38 -33.40 3.99
N VAL A 61 -23.29 -34.73 4.03
CA VAL A 61 -23.41 -35.48 5.29
C VAL A 61 -22.27 -35.13 6.23
N PHE A 62 -21.04 -35.06 5.71
CA PHE A 62 -19.89 -34.64 6.49
C PHE A 62 -20.08 -33.24 7.06
N ALA A 63 -20.44 -32.28 6.21
CA ALA A 63 -20.67 -30.90 6.59
C ALA A 63 -21.68 -30.78 7.75
N GLY A 64 -22.86 -31.39 7.60
CA GLY A 64 -23.92 -31.29 8.61
C GLY A 64 -23.53 -31.87 9.97
N VAL A 65 -22.94 -33.07 9.99
CA VAL A 65 -22.55 -33.73 11.25
C VAL A 65 -21.40 -33.01 11.94
N ILE A 66 -20.37 -32.61 11.17
CA ILE A 66 -19.18 -31.96 11.73
C ILE A 66 -19.47 -30.53 12.18
N GLU A 67 -20.28 -29.77 11.45
CA GLU A 67 -20.69 -28.42 11.86
C GLU A 67 -21.45 -28.45 13.20
N GLU A 68 -22.40 -29.37 13.34
CA GLU A 68 -23.15 -29.56 14.58
C GLU A 68 -22.24 -29.98 15.74
N TYR A 69 -21.41 -31.00 15.53
CA TYR A 69 -20.46 -31.47 16.54
C TYR A 69 -19.48 -30.37 16.97
N TYR A 70 -18.88 -29.66 16.01
CA TYR A 70 -17.93 -28.58 16.29
C TYR A 70 -18.61 -27.49 17.12
N ARG A 71 -19.80 -27.02 16.71
CA ARG A 71 -20.55 -25.97 17.42
C ARG A 71 -20.86 -26.36 18.87
N GLU A 72 -21.31 -27.60 19.10
CA GLU A 72 -21.61 -28.09 20.45
C GLU A 72 -20.37 -28.19 21.33
N GLN A 73 -19.29 -28.79 20.83
CA GLN A 73 -18.07 -28.96 21.62
C GLN A 73 -17.38 -27.62 21.86
N TYR A 74 -17.30 -26.77 20.84
CA TYR A 74 -16.74 -25.43 20.95
C TYR A 74 -17.45 -24.62 22.04
N LYS A 75 -18.79 -24.63 22.05
CA LYS A 75 -19.58 -23.98 23.11
C LYS A 75 -19.25 -24.50 24.51
N LYS A 76 -19.16 -25.83 24.69
CA LYS A 76 -18.77 -26.43 25.99
C LYS A 76 -17.37 -26.00 26.43
N ILE A 77 -16.42 -25.92 25.50
CA ILE A 77 -15.06 -25.47 25.79
C ILE A 77 -15.07 -23.99 26.21
N VAL A 78 -15.80 -23.12 25.49
CA VAL A 78 -15.98 -21.70 25.82
C VAL A 78 -16.59 -21.53 27.21
N GLU A 79 -17.68 -22.23 27.53
CA GLU A 79 -18.32 -22.17 28.85
C GLU A 79 -17.37 -22.64 29.96
N SER A 80 -16.63 -23.73 29.72
CA SER A 80 -15.64 -24.23 30.69
C SER A 80 -14.47 -23.26 30.90
N SER A 81 -14.14 -22.44 29.89
CA SER A 81 -13.05 -21.47 29.96
C SER A 81 -13.29 -20.35 30.97
N LEU A 82 -14.55 -20.05 31.32
CA LEU A 82 -14.86 -19.06 32.35
C LEU A 82 -14.47 -19.54 33.76
N CYS A 83 -14.47 -20.86 33.97
CA CYS A 83 -14.21 -21.49 35.27
C CYS A 83 -12.78 -22.03 35.41
N THR A 84 -11.99 -22.10 34.33
CA THR A 84 -10.61 -22.59 34.42
C THR A 84 -9.67 -21.58 35.08
N ASN A 85 -8.77 -22.10 35.91
CA ASN A 85 -7.66 -21.36 36.51
C ASN A 85 -6.38 -21.41 35.66
N ASN A 86 -6.36 -22.21 34.59
CA ASN A 86 -5.25 -22.32 33.64
C ASN A 86 -5.81 -22.34 32.21
N SER A 87 -5.50 -21.31 31.42
CA SER A 87 -5.95 -21.23 30.03
C SER A 87 -5.38 -22.31 29.11
N PHE A 88 -4.24 -22.93 29.45
CA PHE A 88 -3.66 -24.02 28.65
C PHE A 88 -4.56 -25.27 28.61
N ASP A 89 -5.40 -25.48 29.62
CA ASP A 89 -6.42 -26.54 29.59
C ASP A 89 -7.45 -26.26 28.47
N THR A 90 -7.84 -25.00 28.29
CA THR A 90 -8.73 -24.57 27.20
C THR A 90 -8.06 -24.73 25.83
N LEU A 91 -6.79 -24.34 25.71
CA LEU A 91 -6.00 -24.51 24.48
C LEU A 91 -5.87 -26.00 24.10
N SER A 92 -5.61 -26.86 25.08
CA SER A 92 -5.50 -28.32 24.91
C SER A 92 -6.80 -28.92 24.41
N LYS A 93 -7.93 -28.59 25.04
CA LYS A 93 -9.26 -29.06 24.60
C LYS A 93 -9.61 -28.61 23.19
N ASN A 94 -9.33 -27.34 22.86
CA ASN A 94 -9.58 -26.81 21.53
C ASN A 94 -8.68 -27.48 20.47
N THR A 95 -7.42 -27.76 20.82
CA THR A 95 -6.48 -28.51 19.97
C THR A 95 -6.98 -29.94 19.74
N HIS A 96 -7.39 -30.67 20.78
CA HIS A 96 -7.95 -32.03 20.65
C HIS A 96 -9.23 -32.08 19.80
N LEU A 97 -10.11 -31.07 19.94
CA LEU A 97 -11.32 -30.96 19.12
C LEU A 97 -10.95 -30.91 17.63
N LEU A 98 -9.98 -30.06 17.27
CA LEU A 98 -9.55 -29.92 15.88
C LEU A 98 -8.78 -31.15 15.38
N ASP A 99 -7.89 -31.73 16.20
CA ASP A 99 -7.19 -32.98 15.89
C ASP A 99 -8.21 -34.09 15.57
N SER A 100 -9.26 -34.24 16.38
CA SER A 100 -10.32 -35.23 16.17
C SER A 100 -11.05 -35.03 14.83
N ILE A 101 -11.40 -33.79 14.48
CA ILE A 101 -12.08 -33.47 13.22
C ILE A 101 -11.20 -33.77 12.02
N ILE A 102 -9.91 -33.43 12.08
CA ILE A 102 -8.97 -33.66 10.96
C ILE A 102 -8.72 -35.14 10.75
N HIS A 103 -8.56 -35.91 11.83
CA HIS A 103 -8.46 -37.36 11.74
C HIS A 103 -9.73 -37.98 11.14
N THR A 104 -10.92 -37.52 11.56
CA THR A 104 -12.19 -37.95 10.97
C THR A 104 -12.27 -37.59 9.49
N ALA A 105 -11.89 -36.36 9.09
CA ALA A 105 -11.90 -35.92 7.69
C ALA A 105 -10.99 -36.80 6.81
N PHE A 106 -9.80 -37.14 7.32
CA PHE A 106 -8.86 -38.01 6.63
C PHE A 106 -9.43 -39.43 6.43
N GLU A 107 -9.99 -40.05 7.48
CA GLU A 107 -10.55 -41.41 7.38
C GLU A 107 -11.83 -41.45 6.54
N TYR A 108 -12.70 -40.46 6.71
CA TYR A 108 -13.93 -40.31 5.93
C TYR A 108 -13.61 -40.10 4.45
N GLY A 109 -12.64 -39.24 4.13
CA GLY A 109 -12.17 -39.05 2.76
C GLY A 109 -11.46 -40.29 2.19
N PHE A 110 -10.76 -41.07 3.03
CA PHE A 110 -10.07 -42.28 2.57
C PHE A 110 -11.07 -43.34 2.11
N ALA A 111 -12.23 -43.43 2.77
CA ALA A 111 -13.34 -44.27 2.31
C ALA A 111 -13.85 -43.85 0.91
N ASP A 112 -13.78 -42.56 0.58
CA ASP A 112 -14.19 -42.00 -0.72
C ASP A 112 -13.14 -42.21 -1.84
N LEU A 113 -11.92 -42.64 -1.50
CA LEU A 113 -10.76 -42.62 -2.41
C LEU A 113 -10.98 -43.42 -3.70
N GLN A 114 -11.70 -44.54 -3.64
CA GLN A 114 -12.00 -45.35 -4.83
C GLN A 114 -12.95 -44.63 -5.79
N ILE A 115 -13.97 -43.95 -5.26
CA ILE A 115 -14.91 -43.16 -6.08
C ILE A 115 -14.23 -41.91 -6.62
N LEU A 116 -13.39 -41.27 -5.79
CA LEU A 116 -12.56 -40.14 -6.18
C LEU A 116 -11.62 -40.51 -7.34
N LYS A 117 -10.99 -41.69 -7.30
CA LYS A 117 -10.15 -42.21 -8.39
C LYS A 117 -10.92 -42.34 -9.71
N GLU A 118 -12.15 -42.85 -9.69
CA GLU A 118 -12.97 -42.96 -10.89
C GLU A 118 -13.37 -41.57 -11.44
N ARG A 119 -13.68 -40.61 -10.57
CA ARG A 119 -13.90 -39.20 -10.97
C ARG A 119 -12.67 -38.57 -11.62
N ILE A 120 -11.49 -38.71 -11.01
CA ILE A 120 -10.22 -38.21 -11.56
C ILE A 120 -9.99 -38.77 -12.97
N LYS A 121 -10.21 -40.08 -13.15
CA LYS A 121 -10.09 -40.75 -14.44
C LYS A 121 -11.07 -40.20 -15.48
N GLU A 122 -12.31 -39.88 -15.12
CA GLU A 122 -13.26 -39.24 -16.03
C GLU A 122 -12.83 -37.82 -16.42
N ASP A 123 -12.36 -37.03 -15.47
CA ASP A 123 -11.97 -35.64 -15.70
C ASP A 123 -10.69 -35.55 -16.54
N LEU A 124 -9.68 -36.40 -16.27
CA LEU A 124 -8.49 -36.53 -17.12
C LEU A 124 -8.84 -36.98 -18.54
N LYS A 125 -9.82 -37.88 -18.71
CA LYS A 125 -10.31 -38.27 -20.06
C LYS A 125 -10.98 -37.10 -20.78
N LYS A 126 -11.81 -36.32 -20.10
CA LYS A 126 -12.45 -35.12 -20.66
C LYS A 126 -11.41 -34.09 -21.08
N GLU A 127 -10.41 -33.82 -20.23
CA GLU A 127 -9.31 -32.90 -20.54
C GLU A 127 -8.51 -33.38 -21.76
N LEU A 128 -8.12 -34.65 -21.79
CA LEU A 128 -7.40 -35.26 -22.91
C LEU A 128 -8.17 -35.10 -24.23
N LEU A 129 -9.48 -35.40 -24.23
CA LEU A 129 -10.34 -35.27 -25.41
C LEU A 129 -10.44 -33.80 -25.88
N PHE A 130 -10.58 -32.86 -24.94
CA PHE A 130 -10.62 -31.44 -25.24
C PHE A 130 -9.31 -30.93 -25.85
N LYS A 131 -8.17 -31.26 -25.25
CA LYS A 131 -6.85 -30.85 -25.72
C LYS A 131 -6.53 -31.46 -27.10
N LYS A 132 -6.85 -32.74 -27.33
CA LYS A 132 -6.74 -33.39 -28.65
C LYS A 132 -7.55 -32.69 -29.74
N ARG A 133 -8.75 -32.18 -29.41
CA ARG A 133 -9.61 -31.44 -30.36
C ARG A 133 -9.16 -29.99 -30.58
N SER A 134 -8.57 -29.36 -29.55
CA SER A 134 -8.19 -27.93 -29.57
C SER A 134 -6.84 -27.69 -30.26
N LEU A 135 -5.85 -28.57 -30.06
CA LEU A 135 -4.49 -28.39 -30.56
C LEU A 135 -4.41 -28.21 -32.10
N PRO A 136 -5.13 -28.99 -32.94
CA PRO A 136 -5.14 -28.77 -34.39
C PRO A 136 -5.71 -27.40 -34.78
N LYS A 137 -6.69 -26.87 -34.04
CA LYS A 137 -7.28 -25.55 -34.30
C LYS A 137 -6.28 -24.43 -34.01
N LYS A 138 -5.50 -24.56 -32.92
CA LYS A 138 -4.43 -23.61 -32.57
C LYS A 138 -3.30 -23.64 -33.60
N LYS A 139 -2.84 -24.83 -34.01
CA LYS A 139 -1.83 -24.98 -35.10
C LYS A 139 -2.29 -24.34 -36.42
N LYS A 140 -3.57 -24.47 -36.76
CA LYS A 140 -4.16 -23.81 -37.94
C LYS A 140 -4.21 -22.28 -37.81
N LYS A 141 -4.46 -21.75 -36.61
CA LYS A 141 -4.37 -20.30 -36.35
C LYS A 141 -2.94 -19.79 -36.47
N LEU A 142 -1.95 -20.54 -35.97
CA LEU A 142 -0.53 -20.21 -36.09
C LEU A 142 -0.10 -20.13 -37.56
N SER A 143 -0.48 -21.13 -38.38
CA SER A 143 -0.18 -21.10 -39.82
C SER A 143 -0.83 -19.91 -40.53
N LEU A 144 -2.05 -19.54 -40.15
CA LEU A 144 -2.71 -18.34 -40.68
C LEU A 144 -1.99 -17.06 -40.29
N SER A 145 -1.50 -16.95 -39.04
CA SER A 145 -0.74 -15.79 -38.56
C SER A 145 0.57 -15.63 -39.34
N ARG A 146 1.32 -16.72 -39.54
CA ARG A 146 2.54 -16.72 -40.36
C ARG A 146 2.32 -16.25 -41.80
N THR A 147 1.24 -16.71 -42.43
CA THR A 147 0.87 -16.24 -43.78
C THR A 147 0.51 -14.75 -43.82
N GLN A 148 0.05 -14.15 -42.71
CA GLN A 148 -0.18 -12.70 -42.64
C GLN A 148 1.12 -11.93 -42.45
N ILE A 149 2.06 -12.45 -41.64
CA ILE A 149 3.40 -11.89 -41.47
C ILE A 149 4.13 -11.81 -42.82
N GLU A 150 4.19 -12.91 -43.57
CA GLU A 150 4.83 -12.98 -44.90
C GLU A 150 4.22 -11.99 -45.92
N LYS A 151 2.93 -11.67 -45.79
CA LYS A 151 2.27 -10.67 -46.66
C LYS A 151 2.67 -9.24 -46.31
N VAL A 152 2.84 -8.96 -45.02
CA VAL A 152 3.17 -7.63 -44.50
C VAL A 152 4.65 -7.29 -44.68
N GLU A 153 5.55 -8.28 -44.73
CA GLU A 153 6.99 -8.10 -45.01
C GLU A 153 7.32 -7.60 -46.43
N SER A 154 6.34 -7.48 -47.33
CA SER A 154 6.56 -7.12 -48.74
C SER A 154 6.84 -5.63 -49.02
N ASN A 155 6.69 -4.73 -48.04
CA ASN A 155 7.02 -3.30 -48.21
C ASN A 155 7.52 -2.59 -46.91
N PRO A 156 8.84 -2.53 -46.65
CA PRO A 156 9.40 -2.14 -45.35
C PRO A 156 9.41 -0.64 -44.98
N GLU A 157 8.98 0.26 -45.87
CA GLU A 157 8.97 1.72 -45.60
C GLU A 157 7.65 2.27 -45.04
N ASP A 158 6.60 1.45 -44.92
CA ASP A 158 5.28 1.86 -44.41
C ASP A 158 5.17 1.69 -42.86
N PRO A 159 4.94 2.78 -42.10
CA PRO A 159 4.77 2.73 -40.63
C PRO A 159 3.61 1.83 -40.17
N ASP A 160 2.51 1.78 -40.92
CA ASP A 160 1.31 1.00 -40.55
C ASP A 160 1.57 -0.51 -40.70
N GLN A 161 2.35 -0.90 -41.71
CA GLN A 161 2.77 -2.28 -41.91
C GLN A 161 3.74 -2.75 -40.81
N ARG A 162 4.63 -1.88 -40.31
CA ARG A 162 5.50 -2.22 -39.15
C ARG A 162 4.70 -2.46 -37.87
N GLN A 163 3.63 -1.71 -37.64
CA GLN A 163 2.78 -1.90 -36.47
C GLN A 163 1.94 -3.18 -36.59
N MET A 164 1.42 -3.50 -37.78
CA MET A 164 0.77 -4.79 -38.04
C MET A 164 1.72 -5.98 -37.91
N LEU A 165 2.97 -5.83 -38.37
CA LEU A 165 4.01 -6.85 -38.23
C LEU A 165 4.24 -7.17 -36.75
N LYS A 166 4.49 -6.15 -35.91
CA LYS A 166 4.64 -6.31 -34.46
C LYS A 166 3.41 -6.97 -33.80
N TYR A 167 2.21 -6.66 -34.27
CA TYR A 167 0.98 -7.28 -33.78
C TYR A 167 0.90 -8.77 -34.12
N TYR A 168 1.14 -9.15 -35.38
CA TYR A 168 1.12 -10.56 -35.77
C TYR A 168 2.28 -11.36 -35.18
N GLU A 169 3.46 -10.76 -35.01
CA GLU A 169 4.60 -11.34 -34.28
C GLU A 169 4.25 -11.61 -32.81
N SER A 170 3.56 -10.68 -32.13
CA SER A 170 3.11 -10.89 -30.75
C SER A 170 2.10 -12.05 -30.62
N ILE A 171 1.14 -12.13 -31.54
CA ILE A 171 0.17 -13.25 -31.59
C ILE A 171 0.86 -14.56 -31.93
N GLU A 172 1.85 -14.53 -32.83
CA GLU A 172 2.63 -15.71 -33.15
C GLU A 172 3.38 -16.23 -31.91
N ALA A 173 4.05 -15.34 -31.18
CA ALA A 173 4.75 -15.69 -29.95
C ALA A 173 3.81 -16.28 -28.89
N GLU A 174 2.64 -15.67 -28.66
CA GLU A 174 1.62 -16.21 -27.76
C GLU A 174 1.11 -17.58 -28.22
N LEU A 175 0.78 -17.74 -29.50
CA LEU A 175 0.26 -19.01 -30.04
C LEU A 175 1.32 -20.13 -30.00
N ILE A 176 2.60 -19.81 -30.24
CA ILE A 176 3.70 -20.76 -30.11
C ILE A 176 3.75 -21.26 -28.66
N HIS A 177 3.81 -20.33 -27.70
CA HIS A 177 3.86 -20.68 -26.27
C HIS A 177 2.63 -21.50 -25.85
N GLU A 178 1.43 -21.10 -26.27
CA GLU A 178 0.20 -21.85 -25.98
C GLU A 178 0.20 -23.26 -26.59
N ILE A 179 0.71 -23.42 -27.81
CA ILE A 179 0.81 -24.71 -28.52
C ILE A 179 1.83 -25.62 -27.83
N GLU A 180 2.97 -25.07 -27.42
CA GLU A 180 4.00 -25.78 -26.65
C GLU A 180 3.39 -26.30 -25.34
N ASN A 181 2.81 -25.41 -24.52
CA ASN A 181 2.17 -25.78 -23.26
C ASN A 181 1.03 -26.80 -23.46
N HIS A 182 0.20 -26.65 -24.51
CA HIS A 182 -0.87 -27.61 -24.81
C HIS A 182 -0.33 -28.96 -25.26
N SER A 183 0.77 -28.98 -26.01
CA SER A 183 1.37 -30.22 -26.52
C SER A 183 2.06 -30.98 -25.38
N GLU A 184 2.78 -30.26 -24.52
CA GLU A 184 3.40 -30.81 -23.31
C GLU A 184 2.35 -31.40 -22.37
N ARG A 185 1.31 -30.62 -22.03
CA ARG A 185 0.20 -31.12 -21.20
C ARG A 185 -0.51 -32.32 -21.81
N LEU A 186 -0.66 -32.36 -23.14
CA LEU A 186 -1.29 -33.51 -23.80
C LEU A 186 -0.43 -34.78 -23.65
N LYS A 187 0.89 -34.65 -23.79
CA LYS A 187 1.83 -35.75 -23.55
C LYS A 187 1.76 -36.24 -22.10
N GLU A 188 1.76 -35.31 -21.15
CA GLU A 188 1.58 -35.64 -19.72
C GLU A 188 0.28 -36.41 -19.47
N LEU A 189 -0.86 -35.97 -20.04
CA LEU A 189 -2.16 -36.63 -19.86
C LEU A 189 -2.18 -38.05 -20.45
N GLU A 190 -1.50 -38.26 -21.58
CA GLU A 190 -1.36 -39.59 -22.20
C GLU A 190 -0.53 -40.55 -21.34
N GLU A 191 0.47 -40.04 -20.62
CA GLU A 191 1.28 -40.81 -19.68
C GLU A 191 0.58 -41.02 -18.32
N LEU A 192 -0.15 -40.01 -17.83
CA LEU A 192 -0.78 -39.98 -16.51
C LEU A 192 -2.01 -40.88 -16.43
N LEU A 193 -2.88 -40.86 -17.45
CA LEU A 193 -4.16 -41.57 -17.43
C LEU A 193 -4.02 -43.11 -17.22
N PRO A 194 -3.08 -43.81 -17.90
CA PRO A 194 -2.84 -45.23 -17.65
C PRO A 194 -2.25 -45.50 -16.26
N GLN A 195 -1.45 -44.58 -15.72
CA GLN A 195 -0.86 -44.72 -14.39
C GLN A 195 -1.95 -44.64 -13.32
N VAL A 196 -2.79 -43.59 -13.36
CA VAL A 196 -3.93 -43.43 -12.44
C VAL A 196 -4.83 -44.67 -12.46
N GLN A 197 -5.09 -45.27 -13.63
CA GLN A 197 -5.90 -46.48 -13.71
C GLN A 197 -5.29 -47.67 -12.96
N LYS A 198 -3.97 -47.86 -13.06
CA LYS A 198 -3.23 -48.99 -12.47
C LYS A 198 -2.90 -48.81 -10.99
N SER A 199 -2.82 -47.57 -10.50
CA SER A 199 -2.45 -47.27 -9.12
C SER A 199 -3.50 -47.79 -8.13
N GLU A 200 -3.07 -48.49 -7.08
CA GLU A 200 -3.91 -48.92 -5.96
C GLU A 200 -3.34 -48.35 -4.66
N ILE A 201 -4.00 -47.34 -4.09
CA ILE A 201 -3.55 -46.66 -2.88
C ILE A 201 -4.21 -47.31 -1.66
N LYS A 202 -3.39 -47.95 -0.82
CA LYS A 202 -3.80 -48.48 0.49
C LYS A 202 -3.47 -47.47 1.59
N LEU A 203 -4.11 -47.60 2.75
CA LEU A 203 -3.92 -46.68 3.88
C LEU A 203 -2.45 -46.59 4.31
N ASN A 204 -1.77 -47.72 4.50
CA ASN A 204 -0.35 -47.72 4.89
C ASN A 204 0.55 -47.07 3.83
N PHE A 205 0.22 -47.22 2.54
CA PHE A 205 0.96 -46.54 1.48
C PHE A 205 0.79 -45.03 1.59
N LEU A 206 -0.45 -44.56 1.75
CA LEU A 206 -0.76 -43.15 1.92
C LEU A 206 -0.05 -42.57 3.16
N LEU A 207 -0.12 -43.24 4.30
CA LEU A 207 0.53 -42.79 5.54
C LEU A 207 2.07 -42.74 5.44
N ASN A 208 2.68 -43.54 4.56
CA ASN A 208 4.13 -43.52 4.35
C ASN A 208 4.59 -42.39 3.42
N HIS A 209 3.74 -41.95 2.48
CA HIS A 209 4.10 -40.99 1.44
C HIS A 209 3.40 -39.62 1.55
N LEU A 210 2.46 -39.47 2.48
CA LEU A 210 1.79 -38.21 2.80
C LEU A 210 1.96 -37.92 4.30
N VAL A 211 2.17 -36.65 4.64
CA VAL A 211 2.07 -36.17 6.02
C VAL A 211 1.17 -34.95 6.09
N VAL A 212 0.25 -34.96 7.06
CA VAL A 212 -0.58 -33.83 7.47
C VAL A 212 -0.03 -33.32 8.79
N PHE A 213 0.26 -32.02 8.87
CA PHE A 213 0.86 -31.41 10.04
C PHE A 213 0.22 -30.07 10.38
N ALA A 214 0.10 -29.78 11.67
CA ALA A 214 -0.33 -28.49 12.19
C ALA A 214 0.86 -27.52 12.24
N ARG A 215 0.62 -26.24 11.93
CA ARG A 215 1.64 -25.18 11.93
C ARG A 215 1.27 -24.07 12.91
N GLY A 216 2.21 -23.17 13.20
CA GLY A 216 1.95 -21.99 14.01
C GLY A 216 1.40 -22.31 15.40
N GLY A 217 0.41 -21.53 15.87
CA GLY A 217 -0.22 -21.76 17.17
C GLY A 217 -0.90 -23.13 17.29
N TYR A 218 -1.42 -23.67 16.18
CA TYR A 218 -2.01 -25.00 16.16
C TYR A 218 -0.93 -26.10 16.28
N GLY A 219 0.18 -25.93 15.55
CA GLY A 219 1.36 -26.80 15.65
C GLY A 219 1.89 -26.86 17.07
N ARG A 220 1.91 -25.72 17.78
CA ARG A 220 2.32 -25.66 19.18
C ARG A 220 1.34 -26.17 20.22
N ALA A 221 0.16 -26.63 19.79
CA ALA A 221 -0.95 -26.98 20.67
C ALA A 221 -1.37 -25.80 21.58
N GLU A 222 -1.21 -24.58 21.07
CA GLU A 222 -1.58 -23.31 21.70
C GLU A 222 -2.75 -22.67 20.92
N LEU A 223 -3.69 -23.50 20.46
CA LEU A 223 -4.78 -23.08 19.59
C LEU A 223 -5.82 -22.26 20.37
N SER A 224 -5.63 -20.95 20.38
CA SER A 224 -6.63 -20.00 20.92
C SER A 224 -7.86 -19.90 20.02
N PHE A 225 -8.98 -19.43 20.58
CA PHE A 225 -10.20 -19.14 19.81
C PHE A 225 -10.01 -18.03 18.76
N ALA A 226 -9.00 -17.17 18.94
CA ALA A 226 -8.62 -16.10 18.02
C ALA A 226 -7.52 -16.54 17.03
N SER A 227 -7.20 -17.83 16.96
CA SER A 227 -6.11 -18.34 16.11
C SER A 227 -6.65 -18.87 14.80
N ASP A 228 -5.88 -18.63 13.74
CA ASP A 228 -6.04 -19.31 12.46
C ASP A 228 -5.76 -20.82 12.64
N ARG A 229 -6.44 -21.64 11.83
CA ARG A 229 -6.29 -23.10 11.82
C ARG A 229 -5.26 -23.49 10.76
N ASP A 230 -3.98 -23.29 11.08
CA ASP A 230 -2.88 -23.49 10.12
C ASP A 230 -2.57 -24.97 9.88
N LEU A 231 -2.78 -25.43 8.64
CA LEU A 231 -2.45 -26.78 8.20
C LEU A 231 -1.33 -26.83 7.18
N GLY A 232 -0.68 -27.98 7.09
CA GLY A 232 0.38 -28.29 6.15
C GLY A 232 0.23 -29.71 5.63
N TYR A 233 0.46 -29.88 4.32
CA TYR A 233 0.52 -31.17 3.65
C TYR A 233 1.88 -31.30 2.99
N CYS A 234 2.53 -32.45 3.12
CA CYS A 234 3.73 -32.75 2.36
C CYS A 234 3.65 -34.13 1.71
N LEU A 235 3.96 -34.18 0.41
CA LEU A 235 3.93 -35.38 -0.41
C LEU A 235 5.34 -35.81 -0.83
N ASP A 236 5.63 -37.10 -0.72
CA ASP A 236 6.90 -37.70 -1.16
C ASP A 236 6.89 -38.02 -2.66
N THR A 237 6.91 -36.98 -3.49
CA THR A 237 6.96 -37.08 -4.96
C THR A 237 8.22 -37.75 -5.50
N GLN A 238 9.24 -38.03 -4.68
CA GLN A 238 10.44 -38.76 -5.11
C GLN A 238 10.19 -40.27 -5.24
N GLN A 239 9.26 -40.81 -4.44
CA GLN A 239 8.97 -42.24 -4.39
C GLN A 239 7.65 -42.62 -5.06
N LEU A 240 6.84 -41.63 -5.44
CA LEU A 240 5.54 -41.83 -6.07
C LEU A 240 5.62 -41.76 -7.59
N SER A 241 4.84 -42.60 -8.29
CA SER A 241 4.55 -42.39 -9.71
C SER A 241 3.71 -41.12 -9.93
N ALA A 242 3.66 -40.62 -11.17
CA ALA A 242 2.85 -39.44 -11.49
C ALA A 242 1.35 -39.70 -11.21
N GLY A 243 0.87 -40.91 -11.50
CA GLY A 243 -0.51 -41.33 -11.20
C GLY A 243 -0.83 -41.38 -9.72
N GLU A 244 0.05 -41.94 -8.89
CA GLU A 244 -0.13 -41.97 -7.44
C GLU A 244 -0.08 -40.57 -6.83
N SER A 245 0.86 -39.73 -7.30
CA SER A 245 0.97 -38.35 -6.87
C SER A 245 -0.30 -37.55 -7.16
N GLU A 246 -0.92 -37.76 -8.32
CA GLU A 246 -2.17 -37.11 -8.68
C GLU A 246 -3.33 -37.55 -7.79
N ILE A 247 -3.48 -38.85 -7.51
CA ILE A 247 -4.51 -39.33 -6.61
C ILE A 247 -4.33 -38.73 -5.20
N CYS A 248 -3.10 -38.68 -4.69
CA CYS A 248 -2.81 -38.06 -3.40
C CYS A 248 -3.12 -36.55 -3.38
N ARG A 249 -2.81 -35.80 -4.44
CA ARG A 249 -3.15 -34.37 -4.55
C ARG A 249 -4.66 -34.14 -4.51
N GLN A 250 -5.41 -34.93 -5.28
CA GLN A 250 -6.88 -34.83 -5.30
C GLN A 250 -7.49 -35.27 -3.97
N PHE A 251 -6.88 -36.24 -3.29
CA PHE A 251 -7.28 -36.63 -1.94
C PHE A 251 -7.09 -35.50 -0.91
N ILE A 252 -5.97 -34.77 -0.97
CA ILE A 252 -5.74 -33.57 -0.14
C ILE A 252 -6.81 -32.50 -0.43
N ILE A 253 -7.10 -32.24 -1.71
CA ILE A 253 -8.14 -31.30 -2.13
C ILE A 253 -9.51 -31.73 -1.57
N HIS A 254 -9.81 -33.02 -1.58
CA HIS A 254 -11.05 -33.57 -1.02
C HIS A 254 -11.15 -33.35 0.48
N ILE A 255 -10.09 -33.61 1.26
CA ILE A 255 -10.06 -33.33 2.71
C ILE A 255 -10.32 -31.84 2.98
N GLU A 256 -9.63 -30.95 2.26
CA GLU A 256 -9.81 -29.51 2.42
C GLU A 256 -11.21 -29.04 2.02
N HIS A 257 -11.83 -29.69 1.02
CA HIS A 257 -13.20 -29.41 0.66
C HIS A 257 -14.18 -29.84 1.75
N LEU A 258 -14.02 -31.05 2.30
CA LEU A 258 -14.83 -31.55 3.42
C LEU A 258 -14.77 -30.62 4.63
N LEU A 259 -13.57 -30.20 5.03
CA LEU A 259 -13.38 -29.28 6.15
C LEU A 259 -14.05 -27.93 5.90
N ARG A 260 -13.89 -27.37 4.69
CA ARG A 260 -14.51 -26.09 4.31
C ARG A 260 -16.02 -26.13 4.33
N GLU A 261 -16.63 -27.16 3.74
CA GLU A 261 -18.10 -27.31 3.71
C GLU A 261 -18.65 -27.49 5.14
N ALA A 262 -17.88 -28.05 6.07
CA ALA A 262 -18.22 -28.15 7.48
C ALA A 262 -18.03 -26.84 8.29
N GLY A 263 -17.66 -25.72 7.65
CA GLY A 263 -17.34 -24.46 8.33
C GLY A 263 -15.99 -24.43 9.04
N ILE A 264 -15.14 -25.43 8.79
CA ILE A 264 -13.77 -25.51 9.32
C ILE A 264 -12.80 -24.94 8.29
N GLU A 265 -12.76 -23.60 8.20
CA GLU A 265 -11.79 -22.92 7.35
C GLU A 265 -10.36 -23.10 7.90
N THR A 266 -9.45 -23.58 7.03
CA THR A 266 -8.04 -23.81 7.36
C THR A 266 -7.14 -22.91 6.52
N ALA A 267 -6.01 -22.49 7.09
CA ALA A 267 -4.94 -21.81 6.37
C ALA A 267 -3.89 -22.86 5.94
N HIS A 268 -4.22 -23.66 4.94
CA HIS A 268 -3.38 -24.78 4.51
C HIS A 268 -2.22 -24.35 3.59
N GLN A 269 -1.12 -25.09 3.66
CA GLN A 269 0.00 -25.01 2.71
C GLN A 269 0.35 -26.41 2.20
N TYR A 270 0.67 -26.50 0.92
CA TYR A 270 1.06 -27.76 0.26
C TYR A 270 2.55 -27.71 -0.14
N PHE A 271 3.25 -28.81 0.13
CA PHE A 271 4.67 -28.98 -0.15
C PHE A 271 4.91 -30.32 -0.87
N GLU A 272 5.90 -30.33 -1.76
CA GLU A 272 6.41 -31.56 -2.38
C GLU A 272 7.88 -31.73 -2.00
N LEU A 273 8.28 -32.95 -1.61
CA LEU A 273 9.61 -33.16 -1.04
C LEU A 273 10.75 -32.84 -2.02
N ASN A 274 10.52 -32.85 -3.33
CA ASN A 274 11.49 -32.48 -4.37
C ASN A 274 11.38 -31.03 -4.86
N GLU A 275 10.43 -30.23 -4.35
CA GLU A 275 10.22 -28.88 -4.85
C GLU A 275 11.39 -27.95 -4.53
N ASP A 276 11.60 -26.91 -5.34
CA ASP A 276 12.57 -25.86 -5.01
C ASP A 276 11.99 -24.91 -3.94
N LEU A 277 12.60 -24.96 -2.75
CA LEU A 277 12.27 -24.11 -1.61
C LEU A 277 13.04 -22.79 -1.60
N SER A 278 13.91 -22.52 -2.59
CA SER A 278 14.72 -21.30 -2.68
C SER A 278 13.90 -20.01 -2.58
N ARG A 279 12.65 -20.03 -3.06
CA ARG A 279 11.68 -18.93 -2.95
C ARG A 279 11.42 -18.45 -1.51
N PHE A 280 11.61 -19.31 -0.51
CA PHE A 280 11.43 -18.97 0.91
C PHE A 280 12.63 -18.19 1.50
N LYS A 281 13.72 -18.01 0.73
CA LYS A 281 14.86 -17.18 1.14
C LYS A 281 14.58 -15.68 1.02
N ASP A 282 13.54 -15.28 0.26
CA ASP A 282 13.17 -13.86 0.13
C ASP A 282 12.78 -13.29 1.51
N PRO A 283 13.33 -12.14 1.93
CA PRO A 283 12.95 -11.46 3.16
C PRO A 283 11.44 -11.28 3.37
N SER A 284 10.64 -11.19 2.30
CA SER A 284 9.18 -11.06 2.41
C SER A 284 8.48 -12.34 2.85
N VAL A 285 9.07 -13.52 2.62
CA VAL A 285 8.46 -14.84 2.89
C VAL A 285 9.16 -15.57 4.04
N ILE A 286 10.35 -15.13 4.44
CA ILE A 286 11.20 -15.79 5.45
C ILE A 286 10.50 -16.04 6.80
N HIS A 287 9.51 -15.22 7.15
CA HIS A 287 8.72 -15.34 8.38
C HIS A 287 7.80 -16.57 8.42
N THR A 288 7.63 -17.28 7.30
CA THR A 288 6.86 -18.54 7.23
C THR A 288 7.69 -19.76 7.64
N ILE A 289 9.02 -19.69 7.56
CA ILE A 289 9.90 -20.83 7.86
C ILE A 289 9.74 -21.30 9.32
N PRO A 290 9.70 -20.42 10.35
CA PRO A 290 9.56 -20.85 11.74
C PRO A 290 8.31 -21.71 11.98
N SER A 291 7.16 -21.36 11.37
CA SER A 291 5.91 -22.09 11.58
C SER A 291 5.92 -23.51 11.01
N ILE A 292 6.75 -23.76 10.00
CA ILE A 292 6.99 -25.09 9.42
C ILE A 292 7.97 -25.87 10.28
N LEU A 293 9.03 -25.23 10.78
CA LEU A 293 10.03 -25.89 11.62
C LEU A 293 9.47 -26.31 12.98
N GLU A 294 8.58 -25.52 13.58
CA GLU A 294 7.88 -25.83 14.84
C GLU A 294 6.65 -26.74 14.66
N SER A 295 6.37 -27.22 13.45
CA SER A 295 5.14 -27.99 13.16
C SER A 295 5.01 -29.30 13.94
N ARG A 296 3.77 -29.73 14.16
CA ARG A 296 3.42 -31.01 14.79
C ARG A 296 2.72 -31.92 13.79
N VAL A 297 3.20 -33.15 13.68
CA VAL A 297 2.58 -34.16 12.79
C VAL A 297 1.25 -34.58 13.39
N LEU A 298 0.20 -34.54 12.57
CA LEU A 298 -1.13 -35.05 12.93
C LEU A 298 -1.30 -36.47 12.36
N ILE A 299 -1.08 -36.63 11.06
CA ILE A 299 -1.34 -37.89 10.33
C ILE A 299 -0.19 -38.17 9.37
N GLY A 300 0.23 -39.43 9.25
CA GLY A 300 1.21 -39.88 8.24
C GLY A 300 2.67 -39.88 8.70
N SER A 301 3.59 -39.70 7.74
CA SER A 301 5.01 -40.02 7.92
C SER A 301 5.78 -38.93 8.70
N LYS A 302 6.25 -39.29 9.91
CA LYS A 302 7.14 -38.44 10.72
C LYS A 302 8.49 -38.21 10.04
N ASP A 303 8.99 -39.20 9.31
CA ASP A 303 10.26 -39.09 8.57
C ASP A 303 10.16 -38.08 7.43
N LEU A 304 9.02 -38.03 6.74
CA LEU A 304 8.75 -37.05 5.69
C LEU A 304 8.70 -35.62 6.26
N ALA A 305 7.98 -35.41 7.37
CA ALA A 305 7.97 -34.12 8.06
C ALA A 305 9.38 -33.70 8.51
N ASN A 306 10.17 -34.63 9.06
CA ASN A 306 11.56 -34.36 9.46
C ASN A 306 12.48 -34.07 8.26
N ALA A 307 12.25 -34.71 7.11
CA ALA A 307 12.95 -34.40 5.87
C ALA A 307 12.60 -32.98 5.39
N LEU A 308 11.32 -32.62 5.37
CA LEU A 308 10.86 -31.28 5.02
C LEU A 308 11.47 -30.21 5.94
N LYS A 309 11.40 -30.40 7.27
CA LYS A 309 12.03 -29.50 8.25
C LYS A 309 13.53 -29.33 8.02
N ARG A 310 14.25 -30.40 7.71
CA ARG A 310 15.69 -30.33 7.38
C ARG A 310 15.94 -29.48 6.13
N ARG A 311 15.15 -29.65 5.07
CA ARG A 311 15.28 -28.84 3.85
C ARG A 311 15.02 -27.36 4.14
N PHE A 312 13.97 -27.05 4.91
CA PHE A 312 13.68 -25.67 5.34
C PHE A 312 14.79 -25.07 6.20
N PHE A 313 15.36 -25.83 7.13
CA PHE A 313 16.47 -25.37 7.96
C PHE A 313 17.74 -25.11 7.12
N GLN A 314 18.02 -25.96 6.12
CA GLN A 314 19.17 -25.78 5.23
C GLN A 314 19.09 -24.53 4.35
N ILE A 315 17.88 -24.11 3.97
CA ILE A 315 17.71 -22.91 3.15
C ILE A 315 17.59 -21.63 3.96
N LEU A 316 17.33 -21.69 5.28
CA LEU A 316 17.12 -20.54 6.14
C LEU A 316 18.37 -19.64 6.15
N PRO A 317 18.32 -18.43 5.58
CA PRO A 317 19.46 -17.52 5.63
C PRO A 317 19.53 -16.92 7.04
N TYR A 318 20.24 -17.59 7.95
CA TYR A 318 20.23 -17.32 9.40
C TYR A 318 20.39 -15.84 9.75
N GLU A 319 21.33 -15.17 9.11
CA GLU A 319 21.62 -13.77 9.38
C GLU A 319 20.52 -12.82 8.91
N THR A 320 20.07 -12.98 7.66
CA THR A 320 18.94 -12.23 7.12
C THR A 320 17.68 -12.46 7.95
N PHE A 321 17.44 -13.70 8.37
CA PHE A 321 16.37 -14.06 9.28
C PHE A 321 16.49 -13.33 10.61
N VAL A 322 17.65 -13.39 11.27
CA VAL A 322 17.90 -12.71 12.56
C VAL A 322 17.66 -11.21 12.45
N LEU A 323 18.25 -10.54 11.46
CA LEU A 323 18.10 -9.09 11.29
C LEU A 323 16.66 -8.68 11.00
N SER A 324 15.95 -9.42 10.14
CA SER A 324 14.53 -9.21 9.85
C SER A 324 13.68 -9.34 11.12
N GLN A 325 13.86 -10.41 11.89
CA GLN A 325 13.08 -10.63 13.11
C GLN A 325 13.37 -9.58 14.19
N ILE A 326 14.61 -9.09 14.31
CA ILE A 326 14.94 -8.00 15.25
C ILE A 326 14.27 -6.70 14.81
N ARG A 327 14.26 -6.41 13.50
CA ARG A 327 13.55 -5.23 12.98
C ARG A 327 12.08 -5.30 13.35
N ASP A 328 11.42 -6.42 13.05
CA ASP A 328 10.03 -6.65 13.43
C ASP A 328 9.83 -6.45 14.93
N TYR A 329 10.74 -6.97 15.77
CA TYR A 329 10.74 -6.78 17.22
C TYR A 329 10.75 -5.30 17.63
N ASN A 330 11.66 -4.51 17.06
CA ASN A 330 11.82 -3.10 17.40
C ASN A 330 10.69 -2.22 16.87
N ASP A 331 10.14 -2.53 15.70
CA ASP A 331 9.10 -1.73 15.04
C ASP A 331 7.70 -1.91 15.65
N ARG A 332 7.53 -2.80 16.62
CA ARG A 332 6.24 -3.01 17.31
C ARG A 332 5.78 -1.79 18.08
N THR A 333 4.48 -1.53 17.98
CA THR A 333 3.76 -0.50 18.70
C THR A 333 3.85 -0.73 20.20
N VAL A 334 4.19 0.33 20.94
CA VAL A 334 4.03 0.37 22.39
C VAL A 334 2.52 0.52 22.67
N PRO A 335 1.89 -0.39 23.43
CA PRO A 335 0.45 -0.31 23.67
C PRO A 335 0.09 0.98 24.43
N ASP A 336 -1.09 1.52 24.13
CA ASP A 336 -1.68 2.60 24.93
C ASP A 336 -2.16 2.04 26.29
N LEU A 337 -2.34 2.91 27.28
CA LEU A 337 -2.81 2.47 28.60
C LEU A 337 -4.23 1.90 28.56
N SER A 338 -5.09 2.50 27.72
CA SER A 338 -6.51 2.14 27.59
C SER A 338 -6.79 1.03 26.58
N GLN A 339 -5.79 0.62 25.80
CA GLN A 339 -5.98 -0.40 24.77
C GLN A 339 -4.68 -1.13 24.44
N MET A 340 -4.76 -2.46 24.37
CA MET A 340 -3.65 -3.32 23.96
C MET A 340 -4.11 -4.43 23.01
N ASN A 341 -3.34 -4.66 21.95
CA ASN A 341 -3.39 -5.87 21.15
C ASN A 341 -2.55 -6.98 21.81
N LEU A 342 -3.20 -8.05 22.23
CA LEU A 342 -2.59 -9.17 22.96
C LEU A 342 -1.56 -9.96 22.14
N LYS A 343 -1.59 -9.84 20.81
CA LYS A 343 -0.71 -10.59 19.90
C LYS A 343 0.46 -9.74 19.41
N GLU A 344 0.17 -8.57 18.84
CA GLU A 344 1.13 -7.81 18.02
C GLU A 344 1.86 -6.69 18.77
N ASP A 345 1.29 -6.14 19.85
CA ASP A 345 1.92 -5.04 20.58
C ASP A 345 3.14 -5.50 21.39
N ARG A 346 3.96 -4.53 21.82
CA ARG A 346 5.05 -4.79 22.77
C ARG A 346 4.49 -5.38 24.08
N GLY A 347 5.09 -6.48 24.51
CA GLY A 347 4.62 -7.26 25.66
C GLY A 347 3.48 -8.24 25.33
N GLY A 348 2.98 -8.27 24.09
CA GLY A 348 2.07 -9.29 23.57
C GLY A 348 2.78 -10.60 23.18
N LEU A 349 2.03 -11.60 22.71
CA LEU A 349 2.55 -12.94 22.40
C LEU A 349 3.72 -12.93 21.39
N ARG A 350 3.65 -12.09 20.35
CA ARG A 350 4.69 -12.04 19.31
C ARG A 350 6.00 -11.45 19.82
N SER A 351 5.95 -10.63 20.87
CA SER A 351 7.14 -10.12 21.56
C SER A 351 7.99 -11.26 22.14
N LEU A 352 7.36 -12.34 22.63
CA LEU A 352 8.09 -13.52 23.10
C LEU A 352 8.45 -14.49 21.97
N GLN A 353 7.51 -14.73 21.04
CA GLN A 353 7.70 -15.72 19.97
C GLN A 353 8.95 -15.43 19.11
N ILE A 354 9.26 -14.16 18.84
CA ILE A 354 10.44 -13.82 18.05
C ILE A 354 11.75 -14.25 18.73
N PRO A 355 12.05 -13.85 19.98
CA PRO A 355 13.20 -14.38 20.71
C PRO A 355 13.23 -15.91 20.78
N LEU A 356 12.07 -16.57 20.89
CA LEU A 356 12.01 -18.05 20.87
C LEU A 356 12.39 -18.62 19.50
N TRP A 357 11.88 -18.08 18.40
CA TRP A 357 12.27 -18.50 17.04
C TRP A 357 13.75 -18.24 16.75
N LEU A 358 14.27 -17.10 17.20
CA LEU A 358 15.70 -16.79 17.08
C LEU A 358 16.55 -17.76 17.89
N SER A 359 16.11 -18.12 19.09
CA SER A 359 16.77 -19.14 19.91
C SER A 359 16.74 -20.51 19.22
N ALA A 360 15.60 -20.91 18.66
CA ALA A 360 15.44 -22.16 17.94
C ALA A 360 16.39 -22.24 16.74
N ALA A 361 16.43 -21.19 15.91
CA ALA A 361 17.35 -21.07 14.78
C ALA A 361 18.82 -21.08 15.22
N THR A 362 19.14 -20.41 16.33
CA THR A 362 20.49 -20.35 16.90
C THR A 362 20.99 -21.71 17.33
N PHE A 363 20.15 -22.47 18.02
CA PHE A 363 20.55 -23.78 18.54
C PHE A 363 20.27 -24.92 17.57
N GLY A 364 19.63 -24.65 16.42
CA GLY A 364 19.25 -25.65 15.43
C GLY A 364 18.18 -26.63 15.91
N ILE A 365 17.33 -26.21 16.85
CA ILE A 365 16.32 -27.04 17.50
C ILE A 365 15.00 -26.28 17.50
N PHE A 366 13.97 -26.88 16.92
CA PHE A 366 12.63 -26.29 16.84
C PHE A 366 11.64 -27.22 17.56
N PRO A 367 11.50 -27.09 18.89
CA PRO A 367 10.48 -27.82 19.64
C PRO A 367 9.09 -27.49 19.10
N SER A 368 8.18 -28.44 19.17
CA SER A 368 6.80 -28.17 18.78
C SER A 368 6.08 -27.39 19.85
N GLN A 369 6.47 -27.40 21.13
CA GLN A 369 5.75 -26.65 22.18
C GLN A 369 6.58 -25.55 22.82
N THR A 370 5.96 -24.43 23.23
CA THR A 370 6.68 -23.34 23.91
C THR A 370 7.30 -23.79 25.23
N ALA A 371 6.64 -24.66 25.98
CA ALA A 371 7.17 -25.18 27.25
C ALA A 371 8.52 -25.91 27.05
N GLU A 372 8.65 -26.72 26.00
CA GLU A 372 9.91 -27.38 25.63
C GLU A 372 10.99 -26.38 25.24
N MET A 373 10.60 -25.31 24.52
CA MET A 373 11.52 -24.24 24.17
C MET A 373 12.03 -23.49 25.42
N LEU A 374 11.16 -23.24 26.40
CA LEU A 374 11.57 -22.64 27.69
C LEU A 374 12.52 -23.57 28.46
N ALA A 375 12.27 -24.88 28.46
CA ALA A 375 13.19 -25.87 29.06
C ALA A 375 14.58 -25.82 28.40
N LEU A 376 14.63 -25.72 27.07
CA LEU A 376 15.88 -25.54 26.31
C LEU A 376 16.61 -24.26 26.72
N LEU A 377 15.91 -23.13 26.85
CA LEU A 377 16.51 -21.87 27.28
C LEU A 377 17.07 -21.92 28.70
N ILE A 378 16.40 -22.62 29.61
CA ILE A 378 16.90 -22.85 30.98
C ILE A 378 18.17 -23.71 30.93
N GLN A 379 18.15 -24.80 30.16
CA GLN A 379 19.30 -25.69 29.99
C GLN A 379 20.52 -24.95 29.40
N LYS A 380 20.29 -24.06 28.43
CA LYS A 380 21.33 -23.21 27.81
C LYS A 380 21.72 -22.00 28.68
N ARG A 381 21.15 -21.87 29.89
CA ARG A 381 21.38 -20.76 30.84
C ARG A 381 21.07 -19.38 30.25
N ILE A 382 20.17 -19.31 29.26
CA ILE A 382 19.68 -18.05 28.71
C ILE A 382 18.68 -17.42 29.67
N ILE A 383 17.88 -18.22 30.37
CA ILE A 383 16.98 -17.79 31.44
C ILE A 383 17.12 -18.71 32.66
N SER A 384 16.73 -18.23 33.83
CA SER A 384 16.61 -19.05 35.05
C SER A 384 15.26 -19.78 35.11
N PRO A 385 15.13 -20.86 35.91
CA PRO A 385 13.85 -21.52 36.14
C PRO A 385 12.75 -20.57 36.62
N ARG A 386 13.10 -19.61 37.49
CA ARG A 386 12.16 -18.59 37.99
C ARG A 386 11.67 -17.64 36.90
N GLN A 387 12.54 -17.30 35.94
CA GLN A 387 12.15 -16.51 34.77
C GLN A 387 11.28 -17.32 33.81
N GLY A 388 11.58 -18.60 33.61
CA GLY A 388 10.72 -19.52 32.87
C GLY A 388 9.31 -19.58 33.46
N TYR A 389 9.19 -19.75 34.78
CA TYR A 389 7.90 -19.75 35.46
C TYR A 389 7.12 -18.43 35.27
N LYS A 390 7.79 -17.28 35.37
CA LYS A 390 7.16 -15.97 35.10
C LYS A 390 6.58 -15.87 33.69
N LEU A 391 7.30 -16.40 32.68
CA LEU A 391 6.80 -16.44 31.30
C LEU A 391 5.59 -17.37 31.17
N CYS A 392 5.59 -18.53 31.83
CA CYS A 392 4.42 -19.40 31.84
C CYS A 392 3.19 -18.72 32.44
N GLN A 393 3.34 -18.00 33.57
CA GLN A 393 2.25 -17.22 34.17
C GLN A 393 1.73 -16.12 33.23
N ALA A 394 2.64 -15.43 32.53
CA ALA A 394 2.24 -14.39 31.59
C ALA A 394 1.55 -14.95 30.34
N LEU A 395 2.07 -16.04 29.76
CA LEU A 395 1.45 -16.73 28.63
C LEU A 395 0.07 -17.26 28.97
N GLU A 396 -0.09 -17.88 30.14
CA GLU A 396 -1.39 -18.34 30.63
C GLU A 396 -2.40 -17.19 30.66
N PHE A 397 -2.01 -16.06 31.27
CA PHE A 397 -2.91 -14.92 31.38
C PHE A 397 -3.24 -14.30 30.02
N LEU A 398 -2.25 -14.14 29.13
CA LEU A 398 -2.47 -13.59 27.78
C LEU A 398 -3.38 -14.51 26.95
N TYR A 399 -3.22 -15.83 27.03
CA TYR A 399 -4.11 -16.76 26.35
C TYR A 399 -5.52 -16.77 26.95
N ASP A 400 -5.67 -16.58 28.27
CA ASP A 400 -6.96 -16.42 28.93
C ASP A 400 -7.70 -15.19 28.37
N LEU A 401 -7.02 -14.03 28.35
CA LEU A 401 -7.57 -12.80 27.78
C LEU A 401 -7.87 -12.93 26.28
N ARG A 402 -7.01 -13.62 25.54
CA ARG A 402 -7.17 -13.82 24.09
C ARG A 402 -8.39 -14.69 23.78
N ASN A 403 -8.55 -15.80 24.49
CA ASN A 403 -9.72 -16.67 24.37
C ASN A 403 -11.00 -15.94 24.80
N PHE A 404 -10.94 -15.20 25.90
CA PHE A 404 -12.07 -14.40 26.35
C PHE A 404 -12.48 -13.35 25.29
N SER A 405 -11.55 -12.52 24.82
CA SER A 405 -11.84 -11.48 23.82
C SER A 405 -12.42 -12.03 22.52
N ALA A 406 -11.99 -13.23 22.10
CA ALA A 406 -12.47 -13.87 20.88
C ALA A 406 -13.89 -14.43 20.99
N SER A 407 -14.24 -14.98 22.15
CA SER A 407 -15.58 -15.53 22.43
C SER A 407 -16.54 -14.49 23.02
N ALA A 408 -16.03 -13.34 23.46
CA ALA A 408 -16.77 -12.34 24.21
C ALA A 408 -18.05 -11.88 23.51
N LYS A 409 -17.94 -11.52 22.23
CA LYS A 409 -19.05 -10.96 21.45
C LYS A 409 -20.19 -11.96 21.27
N GLU A 410 -19.87 -13.22 20.99
CA GLU A 410 -20.85 -14.24 20.63
C GLU A 410 -21.40 -15.02 21.85
N TYR A 411 -20.57 -15.26 22.86
CA TYR A 411 -20.90 -16.15 23.98
C TYR A 411 -21.02 -15.45 25.35
N HIS A 412 -20.50 -14.23 25.50
CA HIS A 412 -20.44 -13.56 26.80
C HIS A 412 -21.18 -12.22 26.85
N PHE A 413 -21.54 -11.65 25.70
CA PHE A 413 -22.27 -10.40 25.61
C PHE A 413 -23.79 -10.63 25.66
N ASP A 414 -24.34 -10.72 26.88
CA ASP A 414 -25.76 -10.92 27.15
C ASP A 414 -26.44 -9.62 27.65
N ASP A 415 -27.72 -9.73 28.07
CA ASP A 415 -28.49 -8.59 28.54
C ASP A 415 -27.88 -7.94 29.80
N GLU A 416 -27.25 -8.72 30.67
CA GLU A 416 -26.54 -8.20 31.85
C GLU A 416 -25.35 -7.30 31.42
N ALA A 417 -24.62 -7.70 30.38
CA ALA A 417 -23.56 -6.87 29.82
C ALA A 417 -24.11 -5.56 29.24
N ARG A 418 -25.24 -5.60 28.53
CA ARG A 418 -25.90 -4.39 27.98
C ARG A 418 -26.38 -3.45 29.08
N GLU A 419 -26.99 -3.99 30.12
CA GLU A 419 -27.48 -3.23 31.28
C GLU A 419 -26.33 -2.57 32.05
N SER A 420 -25.14 -3.16 32.03
CA SER A 420 -23.92 -2.57 32.61
C SER A 420 -23.32 -1.41 31.77
N GLY A 421 -23.96 -1.04 30.65
CA GLY A 421 -23.56 0.07 29.79
C GLY A 421 -22.50 -0.27 28.75
N LEU A 422 -22.26 -1.55 28.48
CA LEU A 422 -21.31 -2.01 27.46
C LEU A 422 -21.96 -2.03 26.07
N SER A 423 -21.17 -1.64 25.06
CA SER A 423 -21.56 -1.75 23.65
C SER A 423 -20.85 -2.93 23.00
N GLU A 424 -21.58 -3.71 22.23
CA GLU A 424 -21.06 -4.85 21.47
C GLU A 424 -19.94 -4.43 20.49
N LYS A 425 -19.99 -3.18 20.00
CA LYS A 425 -19.03 -2.64 19.02
C LYS A 425 -17.66 -2.35 19.62
N ASP A 426 -17.60 -2.19 20.94
CA ASP A 426 -16.35 -1.89 21.64
C ASP A 426 -15.56 -3.18 21.95
N ILE A 427 -16.19 -4.35 21.79
CA ILE A 427 -15.57 -5.66 22.01
C ILE A 427 -14.94 -6.14 20.71
N GLN A 428 -13.63 -6.28 20.72
CA GLN A 428 -12.86 -6.71 19.55
C GLN A 428 -11.95 -7.89 19.93
N SER A 429 -11.87 -8.87 19.04
CA SER A 429 -10.98 -10.03 19.21
C SER A 429 -9.51 -9.59 19.25
N ASN A 430 -8.71 -10.22 20.11
CA ASN A 430 -7.31 -9.89 20.41
C ASN A 430 -7.06 -8.50 21.03
N ILE A 431 -8.11 -7.72 21.33
CA ILE A 431 -7.97 -6.38 21.90
C ILE A 431 -8.58 -6.36 23.30
N ILE A 432 -7.78 -5.88 24.25
CA ILE A 432 -8.23 -5.57 25.61
C ILE A 432 -8.27 -4.05 25.73
N ASN A 433 -9.47 -3.56 26.03
CA ASN A 433 -9.80 -2.18 26.31
C ASN A 433 -10.79 -2.14 27.50
N ASP A 434 -11.13 -0.94 27.97
CA ASP A 434 -12.04 -0.75 29.10
C ASP A 434 -13.34 -1.58 29.03
N ALA A 435 -13.90 -1.74 27.82
CA ALA A 435 -15.14 -2.50 27.62
C ALA A 435 -14.92 -4.01 27.82
N THR A 436 -13.90 -4.58 27.17
CA THR A 436 -13.56 -6.00 27.32
C THR A 436 -13.12 -6.33 28.74
N GLU A 437 -12.42 -5.42 29.43
CA GLU A 437 -11.99 -5.59 30.82
C GLU A 437 -13.17 -5.65 31.78
N ARG A 438 -14.14 -4.74 31.65
CA ARG A 438 -15.37 -4.75 32.44
C ARG A 438 -16.18 -6.01 32.19
N LEU A 439 -16.30 -6.43 30.93
CA LEU A 439 -16.98 -7.68 30.60
C LEU A 439 -16.27 -8.90 31.19
N TYR A 440 -14.93 -8.90 31.16
CA TYR A 440 -14.12 -9.95 31.79
C TYR A 440 -14.41 -10.04 33.29
N LEU A 441 -14.42 -8.92 34.01
CA LEU A 441 -14.73 -8.91 35.45
C LEU A 441 -16.17 -9.31 35.75
N LEU A 442 -17.12 -8.97 34.88
CA LEU A 442 -18.52 -9.35 35.00
C LEU A 442 -18.70 -10.87 34.88
N LYS A 443 -18.06 -11.48 33.87
CA LYS A 443 -18.27 -12.89 33.51
C LYS A 443 -17.29 -13.85 34.16
N LYS A 444 -16.07 -13.42 34.45
CA LYS A 444 -14.99 -14.23 35.02
C LYS A 444 -14.46 -13.61 36.31
N LYS A 445 -14.83 -14.22 37.44
CA LYS A 445 -14.48 -13.75 38.80
C LYS A 445 -13.04 -14.10 39.23
N ARG A 446 -12.07 -13.91 38.33
CA ARG A 446 -10.63 -14.12 38.63
C ARG A 446 -10.05 -12.99 39.46
N PHE A 447 -10.58 -11.78 39.32
CA PHE A 447 -10.17 -10.58 40.07
C PHE A 447 -11.39 -9.92 40.72
N GLN A 448 -11.16 -9.20 41.82
CA GLN A 448 -12.22 -8.53 42.58
C GLN A 448 -12.47 -7.10 42.13
N SER A 449 -11.45 -6.44 41.56
CA SER A 449 -11.50 -5.05 41.13
C SER A 449 -10.75 -4.84 39.80
N ILE A 450 -11.06 -3.74 39.12
CA ILE A 450 -10.34 -3.29 37.91
C ILE A 450 -8.86 -3.07 38.25
N ASP A 451 -8.56 -2.43 39.37
CA ASP A 451 -7.18 -2.18 39.80
C ASP A 451 -6.36 -3.47 39.99
N ASP A 452 -6.98 -4.55 40.50
CA ASP A 452 -6.31 -5.86 40.63
C ASP A 452 -6.00 -6.46 39.26
N PHE A 453 -6.98 -6.40 38.35
CA PHE A 453 -6.82 -6.85 36.97
C PHE A 453 -5.70 -6.09 36.27
N ASP A 454 -5.72 -4.76 36.33
CA ASP A 454 -4.73 -3.91 35.67
C ASP A 454 -3.33 -4.09 36.22
N ARG A 455 -3.17 -4.16 37.55
CA ARG A 455 -1.87 -4.45 38.16
C ARG A 455 -1.33 -5.79 37.67
N TYR A 456 -2.17 -6.82 37.61
CA TYR A 456 -1.77 -8.14 37.16
C TYR A 456 -1.43 -8.14 35.66
N ARG A 457 -2.28 -7.51 34.83
CA ARG A 457 -2.08 -7.34 33.39
C ARG A 457 -0.77 -6.65 33.08
N LEU A 458 -0.54 -5.46 33.63
CA LEU A 458 0.69 -4.70 33.43
C LEU A 458 1.92 -5.48 33.89
N GLN A 459 1.81 -6.24 34.99
CA GLN A 459 2.90 -7.11 35.43
C GLN A 459 3.22 -8.23 34.43
N MET A 460 2.21 -8.89 33.85
CA MET A 460 2.41 -9.96 32.85
C MET A 460 2.98 -9.42 31.53
N VAL A 461 2.49 -8.27 31.08
CA VAL A 461 3.00 -7.56 29.89
C VAL A 461 4.47 -7.19 30.09
N ASN A 462 4.82 -6.63 31.25
CA ASN A 462 6.22 -6.31 31.60
C ASN A 462 7.09 -7.57 31.69
N HIS A 463 6.58 -8.66 32.28
CA HIS A 463 7.32 -9.93 32.31
C HIS A 463 7.68 -10.43 30.91
N ILE A 464 6.72 -10.40 29.97
CA ILE A 464 6.99 -10.76 28.57
C ILE A 464 8.01 -9.81 27.97
N GLN A 465 7.79 -8.50 28.07
CA GLN A 465 8.66 -7.51 27.46
C GLN A 465 10.11 -7.59 27.97
N ASP A 466 10.31 -7.53 29.28
CA ASP A 466 11.64 -7.50 29.91
C ASP A 466 12.41 -8.79 29.63
N LEU A 467 11.75 -9.95 29.73
CA LEU A 467 12.40 -11.23 29.50
C LEU A 467 12.65 -11.49 28.02
N SER A 468 11.76 -11.06 27.13
CA SER A 468 11.97 -11.12 25.68
C SER A 468 13.20 -10.32 25.28
N GLN A 469 13.32 -9.08 25.79
CA GLN A 469 14.48 -8.24 25.56
C GLN A 469 15.76 -8.87 26.14
N ALA A 470 15.71 -9.42 27.36
CA ALA A 470 16.86 -10.07 27.98
C ALA A 470 17.31 -11.33 27.23
N ILE A 471 16.37 -12.16 26.75
CA ILE A 471 16.66 -13.32 25.89
C ILE A 471 17.33 -12.84 24.61
N LEU A 472 16.74 -11.85 23.93
CA LEU A 472 17.26 -11.31 22.69
C LEU A 472 18.67 -10.76 22.86
N GLN A 473 18.91 -9.95 23.88
CA GLN A 473 20.23 -9.39 24.17
C GLN A 473 21.28 -10.50 24.38
N ARG A 474 20.97 -11.52 25.19
CA ARG A 474 21.88 -12.65 25.44
C ARG A 474 22.15 -13.50 24.19
N LEU A 475 21.18 -13.63 23.30
CA LEU A 475 21.37 -14.33 22.02
C LEU A 475 22.26 -13.52 21.09
N LEU A 476 22.06 -12.21 21.02
CA LEU A 476 22.72 -11.37 20.03
C LEU A 476 24.09 -10.84 20.46
N ASP A 477 24.44 -10.97 21.74
CA ASP A 477 25.77 -10.66 22.29
C ASP A 477 26.79 -11.74 21.92
N ARG A 478 27.00 -11.91 20.61
CA ARG A 478 27.99 -12.82 20.03
C ARG A 478 28.46 -12.32 18.68
N THR A 479 29.64 -12.79 18.29
CA THR A 479 30.20 -12.59 16.96
C THR A 479 30.02 -13.82 16.09
N ILE A 480 29.86 -13.59 14.79
CA ILE A 480 29.87 -14.61 13.75
C ILE A 480 30.96 -14.27 12.74
N VAL A 481 31.61 -15.29 12.17
CA VAL A 481 32.57 -15.10 11.09
C VAL A 481 31.87 -15.34 9.76
N ARG A 482 32.16 -14.49 8.78
CA ARG A 482 31.75 -14.65 7.38
C ARG A 482 32.98 -14.68 6.51
N THR A 483 33.03 -15.68 5.63
CA THR A 483 34.13 -15.88 4.70
C THR A 483 33.71 -15.46 3.30
N PHE A 484 34.52 -14.60 2.69
CA PHE A 484 34.39 -14.12 1.32
C PHE A 484 35.48 -14.72 0.45
N SER A 485 35.56 -14.29 -0.82
CA SER A 485 36.49 -14.82 -1.80
C SER A 485 37.95 -14.80 -1.30
N ASN A 486 38.38 -13.68 -0.71
CA ASN A 486 39.78 -13.46 -0.31
C ASN A 486 39.97 -12.96 1.14
N PHE A 487 38.89 -12.82 1.91
CA PHE A 487 38.94 -12.26 3.27
C PHE A 487 37.82 -12.82 4.15
N GLN A 488 37.90 -12.53 5.45
CA GLN A 488 36.88 -12.84 6.43
C GLN A 488 36.46 -11.58 7.16
N VAL A 489 35.21 -11.51 7.61
CA VAL A 489 34.74 -10.46 8.50
C VAL A 489 34.15 -11.05 9.76
N VAL A 490 34.32 -10.33 10.86
CA VAL A 490 33.73 -10.66 12.15
C VAL A 490 32.57 -9.70 12.38
N VAL A 491 31.36 -10.24 12.53
CA VAL A 491 30.13 -9.48 12.65
C VAL A 491 29.52 -9.70 14.02
N HIS A 492 29.19 -8.62 14.71
CA HIS A 492 28.46 -8.62 15.96
C HIS A 492 26.96 -8.44 15.70
N LEU A 493 26.17 -9.51 15.93
CA LEU A 493 24.74 -9.53 15.59
C LEU A 493 23.93 -8.48 16.37
N GLY A 494 24.16 -8.33 17.68
CA GLY A 494 23.38 -7.43 18.53
C GLY A 494 23.63 -5.95 18.28
N LYS A 495 24.90 -5.57 18.10
CA LYS A 495 25.28 -4.19 17.75
C LYS A 495 25.05 -3.88 16.28
N ARG A 496 24.86 -4.91 15.45
CA ARG A 496 24.80 -4.82 13.99
C ARG A 496 26.03 -4.13 13.41
N LEU A 497 27.20 -4.57 13.87
CA LEU A 497 28.49 -4.02 13.44
C LEU A 497 29.39 -5.12 12.86
N ILE A 498 30.05 -4.82 11.75
CA ILE A 498 31.28 -5.50 11.36
C ILE A 498 32.40 -4.87 12.19
N VAL A 499 33.05 -5.68 13.02
CA VAL A 499 34.05 -5.21 13.99
C VAL A 499 35.48 -5.40 13.49
N GLU A 500 35.72 -6.42 12.66
CA GLU A 500 37.05 -6.76 12.15
C GLU A 500 36.97 -7.30 10.72
N VAL A 501 38.03 -7.04 9.94
CA VAL A 501 38.30 -7.65 8.63
C VAL A 501 39.64 -8.35 8.71
N ASN A 502 39.67 -9.63 8.35
CA ASN A 502 40.81 -10.52 8.50
C ASN A 502 41.16 -11.17 7.15
N ALA A 503 42.42 -11.59 6.99
CA ALA A 503 42.79 -12.49 5.90
C ALA A 503 42.10 -13.86 6.06
N LEU A 504 42.09 -14.68 5.00
CA LEU A 504 41.53 -16.05 5.08
C LEU A 504 42.23 -16.88 6.16
N GLU A 505 41.46 -17.77 6.79
CA GLU A 505 41.95 -18.65 7.86
C GLU A 505 43.20 -19.44 7.43
N GLY A 506 44.27 -19.35 8.23
CA GLY A 506 45.57 -19.97 7.94
C GLY A 506 46.58 -19.06 7.22
N LEU A 507 46.19 -17.85 6.80
CA LEU A 507 47.11 -16.82 6.31
C LEU A 507 47.61 -15.91 7.44
N PRO A 508 48.83 -15.32 7.31
CA PRO A 508 49.27 -14.30 8.24
C PRO A 508 48.32 -13.09 8.18
N GLN A 509 48.04 -12.49 9.33
CA GLN A 509 47.30 -11.23 9.35
C GLN A 509 48.12 -10.15 8.66
N VAL A 510 47.47 -9.47 7.72
CA VAL A 510 48.05 -8.40 6.91
C VAL A 510 47.21 -7.13 7.07
N PRO A 511 47.81 -5.94 6.92
CA PRO A 511 47.05 -4.68 6.90
C PRO A 511 45.89 -4.71 5.91
N ILE A 512 44.79 -4.01 6.24
CA ILE A 512 43.58 -3.95 5.41
C ILE A 512 43.86 -3.46 3.98
N SER A 513 44.88 -2.61 3.81
CA SER A 513 45.41 -2.12 2.54
C SER A 513 45.93 -3.22 1.60
N LEU A 514 46.45 -4.32 2.15
CA LEU A 514 46.88 -5.47 1.37
C LEU A 514 45.72 -6.43 1.07
N ILE A 515 44.69 -6.46 1.92
CA ILE A 515 43.46 -7.25 1.69
C ILE A 515 42.65 -6.64 0.55
N PHE A 516 42.49 -5.31 0.56
CA PHE A 516 41.70 -4.57 -0.42
C PHE A 516 42.55 -3.81 -1.44
N ASN A 517 43.70 -4.38 -1.83
CA ASN A 517 44.48 -3.86 -2.95
C ASN A 517 43.74 -4.03 -4.30
N ASP A 518 42.82 -4.99 -4.37
CA ASP A 518 41.84 -5.17 -5.43
C ASP A 518 40.50 -4.49 -5.04
N PRO A 519 40.05 -3.47 -5.79
CA PRO A 519 38.76 -2.82 -5.56
C PRO A 519 37.56 -3.78 -5.58
N THR A 520 37.67 -4.92 -6.26
CA THR A 520 36.59 -5.90 -6.36
C THR A 520 36.31 -6.55 -5.00
N ALA A 521 37.34 -6.91 -4.25
CA ALA A 521 37.19 -7.47 -2.89
C ALA A 521 36.59 -6.44 -1.92
N LEU A 522 36.96 -5.17 -2.06
CA LEU A 522 36.34 -4.09 -1.29
C LEU A 522 34.85 -3.94 -1.62
N LEU A 523 34.49 -3.96 -2.90
CA LEU A 523 33.10 -3.87 -3.33
C LEU A 523 32.30 -5.13 -2.95
N GLU A 524 32.92 -6.29 -2.80
CA GLU A 524 32.30 -7.50 -2.23
C GLU A 524 31.91 -7.29 -0.76
N LEU A 525 32.76 -6.62 0.04
CA LEU A 525 32.40 -6.21 1.40
C LEU A 525 31.21 -5.24 1.41
N PHE A 526 31.23 -4.22 0.55
CA PHE A 526 30.13 -3.26 0.50
C PHE A 526 28.85 -3.84 -0.11
N GLU A 527 28.95 -4.83 -1.00
CA GLU A 527 27.80 -5.63 -1.46
C GLU A 527 27.15 -6.34 -0.27
N TYR A 528 27.94 -6.96 0.61
CA TYR A 528 27.43 -7.58 1.83
C TYR A 528 26.82 -6.56 2.81
N VAL A 529 27.46 -5.40 3.00
CA VAL A 529 26.90 -4.28 3.78
C VAL A 529 25.60 -3.78 3.15
N GLY A 530 25.48 -3.72 1.82
CA GLY A 530 24.26 -3.33 1.15
C GLY A 530 23.15 -4.38 1.25
N GLN A 531 23.49 -5.66 1.31
CA GLN A 531 22.54 -6.76 1.54
C GLN A 531 22.05 -6.85 3.00
N SER A 532 22.75 -6.20 3.94
CA SER A 532 22.51 -6.29 5.38
C SER A 532 22.28 -4.92 6.02
N GLU A 533 21.87 -4.89 7.29
CA GLU A 533 21.75 -3.63 8.05
C GLU A 533 23.01 -3.33 8.86
N TYR A 534 24.15 -3.91 8.48
CA TYR A 534 25.37 -3.71 9.24
C TYR A 534 26.01 -2.37 8.96
N ASP A 535 26.56 -1.80 10.02
CA ASP A 535 27.54 -0.74 9.92
C ASP A 535 28.94 -1.29 10.23
N LEU A 536 29.98 -0.52 9.97
CA LEU A 536 31.34 -0.81 10.41
C LEU A 536 31.58 -0.17 11.78
N SER A 537 32.39 -0.80 12.63
CA SER A 537 32.87 -0.15 13.85
C SER A 537 33.62 1.15 13.54
N PHE A 538 33.63 2.08 14.49
CA PHE A 538 34.34 3.35 14.32
C PHE A 538 35.83 3.11 14.03
N GLU A 539 36.43 2.18 14.76
CA GLU A 539 37.84 1.79 14.61
C GLU A 539 38.12 1.22 13.22
N LEU A 540 37.22 0.39 12.68
CA LEU A 540 37.37 -0.19 11.34
C LEU A 540 37.21 0.88 10.24
N LYS A 541 36.28 1.84 10.40
CA LYS A 541 36.15 2.97 9.46
C LYS A 541 37.43 3.79 9.39
N ASP A 542 38.09 4.01 10.53
CA ASP A 542 39.36 4.73 10.62
C ASP A 542 40.49 3.95 9.94
N GLU A 543 40.61 2.64 10.20
CA GLU A 543 41.60 1.77 9.52
C GLU A 543 41.38 1.74 8.00
N MET A 544 40.13 1.68 7.54
CA MET A 544 39.79 1.68 6.12
C MET A 544 40.10 3.01 5.42
N ALA A 545 40.34 4.11 6.14
CA ALA A 545 40.73 5.38 5.52
C ALA A 545 42.07 5.27 4.76
N ASP A 546 42.94 4.33 5.14
CA ASP A 546 44.20 4.04 4.44
C ASP A 546 44.00 3.60 2.98
N LEU A 547 42.82 3.03 2.65
CA LEU A 547 42.47 2.59 1.31
C LEU A 547 42.34 3.74 0.30
N ILE A 548 42.02 4.95 0.77
CA ILE A 548 41.83 6.13 -0.08
C ILE A 548 43.10 6.47 -0.86
N ARG A 549 44.28 6.15 -0.31
CA ARG A 549 45.58 6.39 -0.96
C ARG A 549 45.93 5.35 -2.02
N ILE A 550 45.30 4.17 -1.94
CA ILE A 550 45.61 3.01 -2.77
C ILE A 550 44.65 2.93 -3.97
N ILE A 551 43.38 3.29 -3.76
CA ILE A 551 42.36 3.30 -4.81
C ILE A 551 42.48 4.58 -5.64
N THR A 552 43.48 4.59 -6.51
CA THR A 552 43.78 5.71 -7.41
C THR A 552 42.94 5.65 -8.68
N PRO A 553 42.84 6.76 -9.44
CA PRO A 553 42.18 6.76 -10.76
C PRO A 553 42.70 5.68 -11.72
N ASP A 554 44.00 5.37 -11.66
CA ASP A 554 44.62 4.33 -12.51
C ASP A 554 44.10 2.93 -12.14
N VAL A 555 43.96 2.65 -10.84
CA VAL A 555 43.40 1.39 -10.33
C VAL A 555 41.94 1.23 -10.74
N ILE A 556 41.13 2.29 -10.63
CA ILE A 556 39.74 2.30 -11.12
C ILE A 556 39.72 2.04 -12.63
N SER A 557 40.57 2.74 -13.39
CA SER A 557 40.59 2.66 -14.84
C SER A 557 40.93 1.27 -15.38
N SER A 558 41.74 0.51 -14.64
CA SER A 558 42.20 -0.83 -15.01
C SER A 558 41.19 -1.93 -14.65
N ASN A 559 40.22 -1.64 -13.76
CA ASN A 559 39.23 -2.59 -13.25
C ASN A 559 37.77 -2.19 -13.57
N ARG A 560 37.56 -1.29 -14.55
CA ARG A 560 36.25 -0.68 -14.85
C ARG A 560 35.13 -1.70 -15.00
N THR A 561 35.32 -2.77 -15.78
CA THR A 561 34.27 -3.77 -16.03
C THR A 561 33.87 -4.53 -14.76
N GLN A 562 34.84 -4.90 -13.93
CA GLN A 562 34.62 -5.60 -12.66
C GLN A 562 33.96 -4.69 -11.62
N ILE A 563 34.37 -3.42 -11.59
CA ILE A 563 33.77 -2.38 -10.74
C ILE A 563 32.31 -2.16 -11.12
N ALA A 564 31.99 -1.94 -12.40
CA ALA A 564 30.62 -1.76 -12.87
C ALA A 564 29.72 -2.96 -12.52
N LYS A 565 30.24 -4.19 -12.67
CA LYS A 565 29.51 -5.41 -12.27
C LYS A 565 29.23 -5.44 -10.77
N SER A 566 30.21 -5.09 -9.94
CA SER A 566 30.07 -5.11 -8.48
C SER A 566 29.18 -3.98 -7.96
N LEU A 567 29.32 -2.78 -8.52
CA LEU A 567 28.44 -1.64 -8.22
C LEU A 567 27.00 -1.89 -8.69
N THR A 568 26.78 -2.59 -9.80
CA THR A 568 25.43 -2.99 -10.21
C THR A 568 24.77 -3.87 -9.16
N LYS A 569 25.49 -4.87 -8.64
CA LYS A 569 24.97 -5.69 -7.54
C LYS A 569 24.70 -4.86 -6.30
N LEU A 570 25.65 -4.02 -5.88
CA LEU A 570 25.52 -3.13 -4.73
C LEU A 570 24.29 -2.22 -4.84
N MET A 571 24.08 -1.58 -6.00
CA MET A 571 22.94 -0.70 -6.22
C MET A 571 21.62 -1.45 -6.11
N LEU A 572 21.55 -2.72 -6.52
CA LEU A 572 20.32 -3.51 -6.40
C LEU A 572 20.01 -3.98 -4.97
N THR A 573 20.96 -3.86 -4.04
CA THR A 573 20.75 -4.26 -2.64
C THR A 573 19.78 -3.33 -1.89
N PRO A 574 19.04 -3.83 -0.88
CA PRO A 574 18.08 -3.04 -0.12
C PRO A 574 18.71 -1.91 0.71
N PHE A 575 19.91 -2.11 1.28
CA PHE A 575 20.59 -1.12 2.11
C PHE A 575 21.73 -0.41 1.38
N THR A 576 21.63 -0.27 0.05
CA THR A 576 22.64 0.44 -0.76
C THR A 576 22.94 1.84 -0.24
N ALA A 577 21.93 2.57 0.24
CA ALA A 577 22.11 3.90 0.83
C ALA A 577 22.99 3.87 2.09
N ASN A 578 22.92 2.81 2.90
CA ASN A 578 23.77 2.60 4.06
C ASN A 578 25.22 2.33 3.64
N ALA A 579 25.43 1.44 2.66
CA ALA A 579 26.76 1.15 2.13
C ALA A 579 27.46 2.42 1.60
N TRP A 580 26.76 3.23 0.79
CA TRP A 580 27.30 4.50 0.29
C TRP A 580 27.54 5.53 1.41
N ARG A 581 26.70 5.56 2.44
CA ARG A 581 26.89 6.41 3.63
C ARG A 581 28.16 6.04 4.39
N ILE A 582 28.40 4.75 4.57
CA ILE A 582 29.63 4.25 5.21
C ILE A 582 30.86 4.61 4.36
N MET A 583 30.81 4.42 3.05
CA MET A 583 31.89 4.84 2.14
C MET A 583 32.13 6.36 2.18
N LEU A 584 31.10 7.16 2.41
CA LEU A 584 31.23 8.61 2.58
C LEU A 584 31.83 8.99 3.94
N GLU A 585 31.52 8.23 4.99
CA GLU A 585 32.06 8.42 6.35
C GLU A 585 33.53 8.03 6.47
N ILE A 586 33.98 7.00 5.75
CA ILE A 586 35.40 6.65 5.61
C ILE A 586 36.10 7.78 4.85
N CYS A 587 36.85 8.61 5.56
CA CYS A 587 37.49 9.78 5.00
C CYS A 587 38.86 10.07 5.61
N GLU A 588 39.75 10.65 4.81
CA GLU A 588 41.02 11.16 5.31
C GLU A 588 40.82 12.42 6.18
N PRO A 589 41.74 12.70 7.12
CA PRO A 589 41.79 13.97 7.83
C PRO A 589 41.84 15.15 6.85
N ILE A 590 41.03 16.18 7.12
CA ILE A 590 41.00 17.39 6.28
C ILE A 590 42.25 18.23 6.59
N ASN A 591 43.13 18.41 5.60
CA ASN A 591 44.18 19.42 5.66
C ASN A 591 43.66 20.75 5.08
N ALA A 592 44.19 21.88 5.56
CA ALA A 592 43.71 23.23 5.24
C ALA A 592 43.67 23.59 3.73
N GLU A 593 44.31 22.80 2.87
CA GLU A 593 44.45 23.03 1.43
C GLU A 593 43.70 22.02 0.54
N SER A 594 43.02 21.01 1.11
CA SER A 594 42.44 19.90 0.34
C SER A 594 40.93 19.75 0.51
N GLN A 595 40.21 19.50 -0.59
CA GLN A 595 38.84 18.99 -0.55
C GLN A 595 38.78 17.67 0.24
N PRO A 596 37.70 17.40 0.99
CA PRO A 596 37.56 16.16 1.74
C PRO A 596 37.65 14.97 0.79
N ARG A 597 38.52 14.01 1.07
CA ARG A 597 38.63 12.76 0.31
C ARG A 597 37.95 11.64 1.09
N THR A 598 37.00 10.99 0.44
CA THR A 598 36.22 9.88 0.99
C THR A 598 36.40 8.64 0.14
N LEU A 599 36.13 7.47 0.70
CA LEU A 599 36.14 6.21 -0.04
C LEU A 599 35.10 6.23 -1.18
N MET A 600 33.91 6.80 -0.93
CA MET A 600 32.90 7.06 -1.96
C MET A 600 33.47 7.91 -3.10
N GLY A 601 34.24 8.94 -2.75
CA GLY A 601 34.88 9.85 -3.67
C GLY A 601 36.01 9.26 -4.53
N CYS A 602 36.57 8.10 -4.15
CA CYS A 602 37.51 7.37 -5.00
C CYS A 602 36.83 6.83 -6.26
N PHE A 603 35.56 6.42 -6.16
CA PHE A 603 34.75 5.93 -7.28
C PHE A 603 34.01 7.08 -7.99
N ILE A 604 33.43 8.01 -7.21
CA ILE A 604 32.63 9.14 -7.72
C ILE A 604 33.16 10.45 -7.13
N PRO A 605 34.24 11.03 -7.69
CA PRO A 605 34.88 12.25 -7.18
C PRO A 605 33.95 13.44 -6.97
N GLU A 606 32.84 13.51 -7.71
CA GLU A 606 31.82 14.55 -7.60
C GLU A 606 31.16 14.58 -6.21
N THR A 607 31.08 13.43 -5.52
CA THR A 607 30.52 13.31 -4.16
C THR A 607 31.33 14.05 -3.11
N ASN A 608 32.67 14.09 -3.26
CA ASN A 608 33.54 14.88 -2.39
C ASN A 608 33.21 16.39 -2.46
N LYS A 609 32.84 16.88 -3.65
CA LYS A 609 32.41 18.28 -3.85
C LYS A 609 31.05 18.56 -3.24
N MET A 610 30.16 17.57 -3.20
CA MET A 610 28.81 17.69 -2.61
C MET A 610 28.79 17.58 -1.08
N ARG A 611 29.84 17.00 -0.45
CA ARG A 611 29.80 16.55 0.95
C ARG A 611 29.32 17.60 1.96
N PHE A 612 29.79 18.83 1.82
CA PHE A 612 29.44 19.96 2.68
C PHE A 612 28.78 21.10 1.91
N LEU A 613 28.23 20.80 0.74
CA LEU A 613 27.58 21.80 -0.10
C LEU A 613 26.20 22.12 0.48
N LEU A 614 26.06 23.33 1.02
CA LEU A 614 24.81 23.85 1.58
C LEU A 614 24.11 24.73 0.53
N ARG A 615 23.25 24.13 -0.30
CA ARG A 615 22.45 24.86 -1.30
C ARG A 615 20.98 24.83 -0.85
N ASN A 616 20.29 25.95 -0.96
CA ASN A 616 18.86 26.07 -0.65
C ASN A 616 18.47 25.60 0.77
N LEU A 617 19.24 26.02 1.77
CA LEU A 617 18.99 25.79 3.21
C LEU A 617 17.61 26.29 3.70
N ALA A 618 16.93 27.14 2.93
CA ALA A 618 15.55 27.54 3.22
C ALA A 618 14.57 26.36 3.19
N TYR A 619 14.91 25.26 2.52
CA TYR A 619 14.03 24.10 2.32
C TYR A 619 14.67 22.76 2.68
N HIS A 620 15.99 22.62 2.51
CA HIS A 620 16.70 21.37 2.78
C HIS A 620 17.26 21.37 4.20
N GLN A 621 16.95 20.31 4.96
CA GLN A 621 17.47 20.14 6.32
C GLN A 621 18.91 19.61 6.37
N HIS A 622 19.47 19.19 5.23
CA HIS A 622 20.75 18.50 5.16
C HIS A 622 21.63 19.00 3.99
N PRO A 623 22.98 18.86 4.08
CA PRO A 623 23.88 19.06 2.95
C PRO A 623 23.51 18.16 1.77
N VAL A 624 23.85 18.59 0.54
CA VAL A 624 23.45 17.90 -0.71
C VAL A 624 23.74 16.40 -0.65
N CYS A 625 24.95 15.97 -0.26
CA CYS A 625 25.28 14.53 -0.21
C CYS A 625 24.40 13.73 0.77
N ILE A 626 24.07 14.29 1.94
CA ILE A 626 23.28 13.61 2.97
C ILE A 626 21.83 13.54 2.51
N HIS A 627 21.33 14.62 1.92
CA HIS A 627 20.01 14.65 1.29
C HIS A 627 19.90 13.58 0.19
N THR A 628 20.86 13.49 -0.73
CA THR A 628 20.91 12.46 -1.77
C THR A 628 20.89 11.04 -1.20
N LEU A 629 21.68 10.75 -0.17
CA LEU A 629 21.70 9.42 0.47
C LEU A 629 20.39 9.13 1.23
N ASN A 630 19.76 10.14 1.83
CA ASN A 630 18.44 10.02 2.45
C ASN A 630 17.34 9.79 1.39
N ALA A 631 17.43 10.45 0.23
CA ALA A 631 16.54 10.21 -0.91
C ALA A 631 16.68 8.76 -1.41
N LEU A 632 17.91 8.25 -1.54
CA LEU A 632 18.19 6.87 -1.95
C LEU A 632 17.65 5.83 -0.94
N ASP A 633 17.79 6.07 0.36
CA ASP A 633 17.16 5.25 1.41
C ASP A 633 15.64 5.27 1.27
N ARG A 634 15.07 6.45 1.00
CA ARG A 634 13.63 6.60 0.78
C ARG A 634 13.15 5.87 -0.47
N THR A 635 13.96 5.83 -1.52
CA THR A 635 13.65 5.06 -2.74
C THR A 635 13.44 3.60 -2.44
N GLN A 636 14.29 2.98 -1.61
CA GLN A 636 14.09 1.58 -1.25
C GLN A 636 12.76 1.39 -0.52
N LYS A 637 12.43 2.26 0.43
CA LYS A 637 11.16 2.21 1.17
C LYS A 637 9.95 2.36 0.25
N GLU A 638 10.02 3.21 -0.76
CA GLU A 638 8.95 3.39 -1.74
C GLU A 638 8.87 2.22 -2.75
N LEU A 639 9.99 1.58 -3.10
CA LEU A 639 10.00 0.33 -3.85
C LEU A 639 9.36 -0.81 -3.06
N ASP A 640 9.69 -0.96 -1.78
CA ASP A 640 9.10 -1.97 -0.89
C ASP A 640 7.60 -1.73 -0.73
N ARG A 641 7.19 -0.46 -0.62
CA ARG A 641 5.79 -0.07 -0.62
C ARG A 641 5.09 -0.38 -1.94
N LEU A 642 5.72 -0.11 -3.08
CA LEU A 642 5.18 -0.46 -4.39
C LEU A 642 4.99 -1.98 -4.52
N LYS A 643 5.97 -2.78 -4.07
CA LYS A 643 5.90 -4.25 -4.05
C LYS A 643 4.73 -4.76 -3.19
N LYS A 644 4.42 -4.08 -2.08
CA LYS A 644 3.36 -4.45 -1.13
C LYS A 644 1.96 -3.97 -1.57
N ASP A 645 1.84 -2.68 -1.88
CA ASP A 645 0.55 -2.01 -2.10
C ASP A 645 0.09 -2.11 -3.57
N TYR A 646 1.03 -2.28 -4.53
CA TYR A 646 0.77 -2.27 -5.98
C TYR A 646 1.56 -3.36 -6.72
N GLN A 647 1.36 -4.62 -6.35
CA GLN A 647 2.14 -5.74 -6.86
C GLN A 647 2.13 -5.83 -8.40
N GLU A 648 1.00 -5.51 -9.04
CA GLU A 648 0.86 -5.47 -10.49
C GLU A 648 1.69 -4.38 -11.18
N LEU A 649 1.98 -3.27 -10.50
CA LEU A 649 2.88 -2.23 -11.03
C LEU A 649 4.35 -2.64 -10.88
N TYR A 650 4.69 -3.25 -9.74
CA TYR A 650 6.05 -3.71 -9.48
C TYR A 650 6.53 -4.75 -10.49
N GLN A 651 5.62 -5.59 -11.01
CA GLN A 651 5.92 -6.61 -12.02
C GLN A 651 6.46 -6.05 -13.36
N TYR A 652 6.24 -4.77 -13.66
CA TYR A 652 6.80 -4.13 -14.87
C TYR A 652 8.27 -3.68 -14.69
N LEU A 653 8.79 -3.67 -13.46
CA LEU A 653 10.15 -3.23 -13.17
C LEU A 653 11.13 -4.40 -13.26
N GLU A 654 12.07 -4.30 -14.19
CA GLU A 654 13.24 -5.18 -14.28
C GLU A 654 14.40 -4.62 -13.44
N PRO A 655 15.41 -5.45 -13.10
CA PRO A 655 16.59 -5.00 -12.37
C PRO A 655 17.27 -3.78 -13.00
N LYS A 656 17.31 -3.68 -14.34
CA LYS A 656 17.87 -2.51 -15.04
C LYS A 656 17.13 -1.20 -14.75
N HIS A 657 15.80 -1.25 -14.57
CA HIS A 657 15.01 -0.08 -14.22
C HIS A 657 15.28 0.39 -12.79
N ILE A 658 15.42 -0.56 -11.85
CA ILE A 658 15.77 -0.27 -10.45
C ILE A 658 17.19 0.30 -10.35
N LEU A 659 18.12 -0.23 -11.15
CA LEU A 659 19.49 0.28 -11.27
C LEU A 659 19.49 1.74 -11.74
N ALA A 660 18.76 2.04 -12.83
CA ALA A 660 18.62 3.39 -13.36
C ALA A 660 17.98 4.35 -12.34
N LEU A 661 16.95 3.91 -11.62
CA LEU A 661 16.30 4.70 -10.57
C LEU A 661 17.29 5.12 -9.48
N LYS A 662 18.04 4.15 -8.96
CA LYS A 662 18.96 4.40 -7.83
C LYS A 662 20.15 5.25 -8.25
N TRP A 663 20.68 5.07 -9.46
CA TRP A 663 21.69 5.98 -10.00
C TRP A 663 21.13 7.38 -10.27
N GLY A 664 19.94 7.47 -10.87
CA GLY A 664 19.24 8.74 -11.09
C GLY A 664 19.06 9.52 -9.80
N ILE A 665 18.68 8.86 -8.71
CA ILE A 665 18.53 9.50 -7.40
C ILE A 665 19.86 9.84 -6.75
N LEU A 666 20.90 9.01 -6.90
CA LEU A 666 22.24 9.36 -6.40
C LEU A 666 22.81 10.61 -7.12
N PHE A 667 22.40 10.85 -8.36
CA PHE A 667 22.90 11.98 -9.17
C PHE A 667 21.90 13.13 -9.36
N HIS A 668 20.66 13.04 -8.86
CA HIS A 668 19.59 14.01 -9.20
C HIS A 668 19.99 15.46 -8.94
N ASP A 669 20.82 15.68 -7.92
CA ASP A 669 21.25 16.99 -7.44
C ASP A 669 22.72 17.34 -7.80
N VAL A 670 23.41 16.49 -8.58
CA VAL A 670 24.84 16.63 -8.85
C VAL A 670 25.19 17.93 -9.61
N GLY A 671 24.23 18.48 -10.35
CA GLY A 671 24.36 19.76 -11.05
C GLY A 671 24.58 20.97 -10.13
N LYS A 672 24.32 20.84 -8.82
CA LYS A 672 24.54 21.92 -7.83
C LYS A 672 26.03 22.22 -7.57
N ILE A 673 26.94 21.36 -8.04
CA ILE A 673 28.40 21.53 -7.92
C ILE A 673 28.88 22.81 -8.65
N ASP A 674 28.30 23.11 -9.82
CA ASP A 674 28.63 24.32 -10.59
C ASP A 674 27.49 25.36 -10.49
N PRO A 675 27.72 26.52 -9.84
CA PRO A 675 26.72 27.59 -9.74
C PRO A 675 26.45 28.37 -11.03
N GLN A 676 27.29 28.27 -12.07
CA GLN A 676 27.20 29.13 -13.25
C GLN A 676 26.49 28.51 -14.46
N THR A 677 26.13 27.22 -14.40
CA THR A 677 25.47 26.47 -15.48
C THR A 677 24.05 26.08 -15.10
N ASP A 678 23.15 25.95 -16.09
CA ASP A 678 21.82 25.34 -15.87
C ASP A 678 21.97 23.94 -15.26
N HIS A 679 21.50 23.79 -14.01
CA HIS A 679 21.79 22.65 -13.15
C HIS A 679 21.31 21.31 -13.74
N GLU A 680 20.20 21.29 -14.47
CA GLU A 680 19.60 20.07 -15.03
C GLU A 680 20.42 19.51 -16.22
N VAL A 681 20.89 20.39 -17.10
CA VAL A 681 21.70 20.02 -18.28
C VAL A 681 23.13 19.65 -17.85
N SER A 682 23.70 20.43 -16.93
CA SER A 682 25.03 20.16 -16.35
C SER A 682 25.05 18.86 -15.55
N GLY A 683 24.02 18.61 -14.74
CA GLY A 683 23.90 17.40 -13.91
C GLY A 683 23.87 16.11 -14.73
N THR A 684 23.16 16.12 -15.86
CA THR A 684 23.08 14.97 -16.78
C THR A 684 24.45 14.59 -17.34
N SER A 685 25.20 15.58 -17.86
CA SER A 685 26.54 15.33 -18.40
C SER A 685 27.51 14.82 -17.33
N ILE A 686 27.44 15.39 -16.12
CA ILE A 686 28.27 14.94 -15.00
C ILE A 686 27.96 13.49 -14.62
N ALA A 687 26.68 13.11 -14.55
CA ALA A 687 26.26 11.75 -14.20
C ALA A 687 26.73 10.72 -15.24
N VAL A 688 26.54 11.00 -16.53
CA VAL A 688 26.98 10.10 -17.63
C VAL A 688 28.50 9.91 -17.58
N ASN A 689 29.27 11.01 -17.50
CA ASN A 689 30.73 10.94 -17.39
C ASN A 689 31.19 10.14 -16.15
N ALA A 690 30.46 10.25 -15.03
CA ALA A 690 30.76 9.50 -13.82
C ALA A 690 30.50 8.00 -13.99
N LEU A 691 29.38 7.61 -14.61
CA LEU A 691 29.02 6.23 -14.90
C LEU A 691 30.00 5.58 -15.89
N GLU A 692 30.38 6.28 -16.96
CA GLU A 692 31.38 5.80 -17.93
C GLU A 692 32.75 5.56 -17.27
N ARG A 693 33.16 6.46 -16.38
CA ARG A 693 34.44 6.35 -15.65
C ARG A 693 34.53 5.11 -14.78
N ILE A 694 33.42 4.69 -14.17
CA ILE A 694 33.34 3.47 -13.35
C ILE A 694 32.96 2.22 -14.15
N GLY A 695 32.84 2.33 -15.48
CA GLY A 695 32.77 1.19 -16.40
C GLY A 695 31.40 0.82 -16.96
N TYR A 696 30.39 1.67 -16.84
CA TYR A 696 29.11 1.49 -17.54
C TYR A 696 29.20 1.95 -19.00
N ASP A 697 28.56 1.23 -19.92
CA ASP A 697 28.50 1.52 -21.36
C ASP A 697 27.08 1.34 -21.95
N ASP A 698 26.06 1.26 -21.10
CA ASP A 698 24.67 1.04 -21.49
C ASP A 698 23.94 2.36 -21.77
N GLN A 699 23.62 2.58 -23.05
CA GLN A 699 22.91 3.78 -23.53
C GLN A 699 21.48 3.90 -22.98
N GLU A 700 20.79 2.77 -22.71
CA GLU A 700 19.44 2.76 -22.14
C GLU A 700 19.50 3.24 -20.68
N LEU A 701 20.47 2.74 -19.90
CA LEU A 701 20.74 3.20 -18.54
C LEU A 701 21.02 4.71 -18.51
N PHE A 702 21.88 5.22 -19.40
CA PHE A 702 22.20 6.65 -19.47
C PHE A 702 20.97 7.50 -19.79
N THR A 703 20.13 7.03 -20.72
CA THR A 703 18.90 7.73 -21.10
C THR A 703 17.93 7.82 -19.91
N LEU A 704 17.71 6.71 -19.20
CA LEU A 704 16.83 6.69 -18.02
C LEU A 704 17.37 7.54 -16.88
N VAL A 705 18.67 7.44 -16.56
CA VAL A 705 19.31 8.27 -15.53
C VAL A 705 19.17 9.76 -15.87
N SER A 706 19.41 10.13 -17.13
CA SER A 706 19.25 11.49 -17.63
C SER A 706 17.82 12.00 -17.46
N LEU A 707 16.83 11.19 -17.88
CA LEU A 707 15.41 11.51 -17.73
C LEU A 707 15.05 11.80 -16.26
N LEU A 708 15.53 10.97 -15.35
CA LEU A 708 15.26 11.12 -13.92
C LEU A 708 15.93 12.35 -13.32
N ILE A 709 17.17 12.67 -13.73
CA ILE A 709 17.87 13.88 -13.27
C ILE A 709 17.16 15.14 -13.80
N VAL A 710 16.77 15.17 -15.07
CA VAL A 710 16.09 16.34 -15.66
C VAL A 710 14.74 16.58 -14.98
N HIS A 711 13.99 15.51 -14.65
CA HIS A 711 12.62 15.62 -14.17
C HIS A 711 12.40 15.27 -12.68
N HIS A 712 13.45 15.30 -11.85
CA HIS A 712 13.37 14.87 -10.44
C HIS A 712 12.42 15.70 -9.56
N THR A 713 12.05 16.92 -9.98
CA THR A 713 11.02 17.74 -9.29
C THR A 713 9.74 17.96 -10.10
N THR A 714 9.72 17.55 -11.38
CA THR A 714 8.64 17.94 -12.30
C THR A 714 7.28 17.36 -11.91
N VAL A 715 7.23 16.10 -11.44
CA VAL A 715 5.96 15.47 -11.03
C VAL A 715 5.42 16.13 -9.76
N VAL A 716 6.31 16.50 -8.82
CA VAL A 716 5.93 17.29 -7.64
C VAL A 716 5.31 18.61 -8.06
N GLN A 717 5.95 19.32 -9.00
CA GLN A 717 5.44 20.58 -9.54
C GLN A 717 4.08 20.38 -10.19
N LEU A 718 3.92 19.44 -11.15
CA LEU A 718 2.66 19.15 -11.83
C LEU A 718 1.52 18.81 -10.87
N SER A 719 1.81 18.05 -9.81
CA SER A 719 0.81 17.69 -8.78
C SER A 719 0.32 18.90 -7.97
N ARG A 720 1.14 19.97 -7.88
CA ARG A 720 0.85 21.18 -7.11
C ARG A 720 0.25 22.29 -7.99
N THR A 721 0.79 22.50 -9.17
CA THR A 721 0.63 23.73 -9.97
C THR A 721 -0.54 23.75 -10.93
N SER A 722 -1.12 22.60 -11.27
CA SER A 722 -2.16 22.58 -12.31
C SER A 722 -3.55 22.89 -11.74
N ALA A 723 -4.15 24.01 -12.14
CA ALA A 723 -5.60 24.19 -11.97
C ALA A 723 -6.40 23.28 -12.95
N TYR A 724 -5.72 22.79 -13.99
CA TYR A 724 -6.22 21.91 -15.04
C TYR A 724 -5.59 20.52 -14.87
N PHE A 725 -6.36 19.62 -14.26
CA PHE A 725 -5.90 18.27 -13.95
C PHE A 725 -5.53 17.46 -15.20
N ASP A 726 -6.31 17.62 -16.26
CA ASP A 726 -6.09 17.12 -17.62
C ASP A 726 -4.71 17.48 -18.18
N GLN A 727 -4.34 18.77 -18.12
CA GLN A 727 -3.07 19.22 -18.68
C GLN A 727 -1.87 18.66 -17.89
N ALA A 728 -1.98 18.57 -16.56
CA ALA A 728 -0.91 17.97 -15.78
C ALA A 728 -0.70 16.49 -16.11
N LEU A 729 -1.80 15.75 -16.30
CA LEU A 729 -1.73 14.36 -16.74
C LEU A 729 -1.09 14.24 -18.12
N GLN A 730 -1.50 15.08 -19.08
CA GLN A 730 -0.90 15.11 -20.42
C GLN A 730 0.60 15.39 -20.36
N SER A 731 1.01 16.47 -19.70
CA SER A 731 2.42 16.84 -19.59
C SER A 731 3.21 15.74 -18.91
N PHE A 732 2.65 15.08 -17.88
CA PHE A 732 3.33 13.95 -17.26
C PHE A 732 3.48 12.76 -18.22
N PHE A 733 2.46 12.44 -19.03
CA PHE A 733 2.58 11.39 -20.05
C PHE A 733 3.57 11.72 -21.15
N GLU A 734 3.64 12.97 -21.59
CA GLU A 734 4.62 13.42 -22.59
C GLU A 734 6.04 13.32 -22.05
N ILE A 735 6.27 13.76 -20.80
CA ILE A 735 7.57 13.63 -20.12
C ILE A 735 7.95 12.15 -19.95
N ALA A 736 6.98 11.30 -19.60
CA ALA A 736 7.20 9.87 -19.47
C ALA A 736 7.31 9.13 -20.83
N ASP A 737 7.28 9.85 -21.95
CA ASP A 737 7.25 9.29 -23.31
C ASP A 737 6.18 8.20 -23.49
N ARG A 738 5.02 8.40 -22.84
CA ARG A 738 3.89 7.46 -22.81
C ARG A 738 4.29 6.03 -22.42
N ASN A 739 5.34 5.88 -21.62
CA ASN A 739 5.85 4.60 -21.14
C ASN A 739 5.53 4.43 -19.65
N LEU A 740 4.85 3.33 -19.30
CA LEU A 740 4.47 3.03 -17.92
C LEU A 740 5.67 2.93 -16.97
N ILE A 741 6.78 2.35 -17.44
CA ILE A 741 8.00 2.22 -16.65
C ILE A 741 8.50 3.63 -16.29
N ASN A 742 8.55 4.54 -17.24
CA ASN A 742 8.97 5.92 -17.00
C ASN A 742 8.03 6.65 -16.03
N VAL A 743 6.71 6.43 -16.14
CA VAL A 743 5.72 6.98 -15.17
C VAL A 743 6.05 6.52 -13.75
N ILE A 744 6.32 5.22 -13.57
CA ILE A 744 6.69 4.64 -12.27
C ILE A 744 8.02 5.21 -11.78
N LEU A 745 9.06 5.23 -12.61
CA LEU A 745 10.39 5.70 -12.24
C LEU A 745 10.41 7.19 -11.87
N LEU A 746 9.76 8.03 -12.68
CA LEU A 746 9.64 9.47 -12.41
C LEU A 746 8.88 9.72 -11.11
N PHE A 747 7.79 9.00 -10.88
CA PHE A 747 7.06 9.08 -9.61
C PHE A 747 7.94 8.69 -8.42
N LEU A 748 8.61 7.53 -8.48
CA LEU A 748 9.48 7.04 -7.40
C LEU A 748 10.64 8.00 -7.12
N CYS A 749 11.25 8.57 -8.15
CA CYS A 749 12.29 9.60 -8.02
C CYS A 749 11.74 10.85 -7.30
N ASN A 750 10.66 11.41 -7.82
CA ASN A 750 10.06 12.64 -7.31
C ASN A 750 9.55 12.51 -5.87
N ILE A 751 8.89 11.39 -5.53
CA ILE A 751 8.37 11.19 -4.18
C ILE A 751 9.48 10.94 -3.16
N SER A 752 10.56 10.25 -3.56
CA SER A 752 11.70 9.99 -2.69
C SER A 752 12.45 11.27 -2.36
N ASP A 753 12.75 12.08 -3.38
CA ASP A 753 13.35 13.40 -3.23
C ASP A 753 12.47 14.29 -2.33
N TYR A 754 11.20 14.45 -2.70
CA TYR A 754 10.25 15.31 -1.99
C TYR A 754 10.17 15.03 -0.48
N ILE A 755 10.11 13.74 -0.09
CA ILE A 755 10.08 13.33 1.31
C ILE A 755 11.40 13.66 2.01
N SER A 756 12.53 13.49 1.34
CA SER A 756 13.87 13.67 1.91
C SER A 756 14.28 15.13 2.12
N VAL A 757 13.53 16.09 1.57
CA VAL A 757 13.76 17.53 1.74
C VAL A 757 13.45 17.98 3.18
N SER A 758 12.33 17.54 3.77
CA SER A 758 11.93 17.91 5.14
C SER A 758 10.86 16.98 5.76
N GLU A 759 10.79 16.93 7.09
CA GLU A 759 9.75 16.17 7.83
C GLU A 759 8.31 16.59 7.48
N SER A 760 8.07 17.88 7.22
CA SER A 760 6.75 18.38 6.83
C SER A 760 6.29 17.81 5.49
N ASN A 761 7.21 17.67 4.52
CA ASN A 761 6.93 17.02 3.24
C ASN A 761 6.66 15.53 3.41
N ALA A 762 7.38 14.85 4.30
CA ALA A 762 7.16 13.44 4.63
C ALA A 762 5.72 13.16 5.08
N HIS A 763 5.10 14.11 5.77
CA HIS A 763 3.69 14.04 6.17
C HIS A 763 2.70 14.52 5.10
N SER A 764 3.16 15.18 4.03
CA SER A 764 2.35 15.84 3.00
C SER A 764 2.51 15.20 1.62
N THR A 765 2.51 13.87 1.54
CA THR A 765 2.67 13.13 0.26
C THR A 765 1.34 12.83 -0.44
N ARG A 766 0.19 13.10 0.20
CA ARG A 766 -1.12 12.64 -0.27
C ARG A 766 -1.44 13.17 -1.68
N GLY A 767 -1.22 14.45 -1.93
CA GLY A 767 -1.50 15.05 -3.25
C GLY A 767 -0.71 14.42 -4.38
N LEU A 768 0.58 14.16 -4.17
CA LEU A 768 1.46 13.52 -5.15
C LEU A 768 1.05 12.07 -5.42
N ARG A 769 0.72 11.31 -4.36
CA ARG A 769 0.24 9.93 -4.52
C ARG A 769 -1.09 9.87 -5.26
N THR A 770 -2.06 10.73 -4.91
CA THR A 770 -3.34 10.81 -5.63
C THR A 770 -3.15 11.17 -7.10
N PHE A 771 -2.22 12.08 -7.41
CA PHE A 771 -1.88 12.41 -8.80
C PHE A 771 -1.32 11.20 -9.57
N PHE A 772 -0.43 10.42 -8.94
CA PHE A 772 0.10 9.18 -9.52
C PHE A 772 -0.97 8.11 -9.74
N GLU A 773 -1.84 7.86 -8.74
CA GLU A 773 -2.93 6.88 -8.87
C GLU A 773 -3.85 7.18 -10.06
N GLU A 774 -4.22 8.44 -10.22
CA GLU A 774 -5.08 8.86 -11.33
C GLU A 774 -4.34 8.79 -12.67
N THR A 775 -3.04 9.14 -12.70
CA THR A 775 -2.21 8.95 -13.90
C THR A 775 -2.16 7.48 -14.31
N TYR A 776 -1.92 6.59 -13.35
CA TYR A 776 -1.87 5.15 -13.60
C TYR A 776 -3.21 4.63 -14.13
N ARG A 777 -4.34 5.04 -13.54
CA ARG A 777 -5.69 4.64 -13.99
C ARG A 777 -5.97 5.08 -15.42
N VAL A 778 -5.68 6.34 -15.75
CA VAL A 778 -5.83 6.87 -17.11
C VAL A 778 -4.98 6.05 -18.09
N PHE A 779 -3.73 5.76 -17.73
CA PHE A 779 -2.83 4.98 -18.57
C PHE A 779 -3.33 3.55 -18.81
N ALA A 780 -3.80 2.86 -17.76
CA ALA A 780 -4.35 1.51 -17.86
C ALA A 780 -5.57 1.47 -18.79
N GLU A 781 -6.44 2.47 -18.71
CA GLU A 781 -7.64 2.55 -19.54
C GLU A 781 -7.30 2.91 -21.00
N MET A 782 -6.34 3.82 -21.24
CA MET A 782 -5.79 4.11 -22.57
C MET A 782 -5.28 2.85 -23.27
N ARG A 783 -4.55 2.00 -22.55
CA ARG A 783 -3.99 0.76 -23.11
C ARG A 783 -5.08 -0.26 -23.47
N SER A 784 -6.16 -0.29 -22.70
CA SER A 784 -7.28 -1.22 -22.91
C SER A 784 -8.15 -0.85 -24.13
N SER A 785 -8.24 0.44 -24.47
CA SER A 785 -9.24 0.96 -25.40
C SER A 785 -8.83 0.92 -26.88
N LYS A 786 -7.58 0.60 -27.24
CA LYS A 786 -7.04 0.51 -28.63
C LYS A 786 -7.29 1.77 -29.50
N LEU A 787 -7.75 2.89 -28.94
CA LEU A 787 -8.08 4.09 -29.69
C LEU A 787 -6.81 4.86 -30.07
N GLN A 788 -6.67 5.15 -31.36
CA GLN A 788 -5.58 5.89 -31.99
C GLN A 788 -5.91 7.40 -32.08
N GLU A 789 -6.58 7.96 -31.07
CA GLU A 789 -6.90 9.39 -31.02
C GLU A 789 -5.79 10.17 -30.31
N ASP A 790 -5.76 11.50 -30.49
CA ASP A 790 -4.85 12.40 -29.77
C ASP A 790 -4.97 12.13 -28.26
N SER A 791 -3.84 12.00 -27.57
CA SER A 791 -3.81 11.70 -26.13
C SER A 791 -4.66 12.68 -25.32
N MET A 792 -4.83 13.91 -25.82
CA MET A 792 -5.66 14.91 -25.19
C MET A 792 -7.15 14.67 -25.33
N ASP A 793 -7.62 14.22 -26.48
CA ASP A 793 -9.03 13.91 -26.68
C ASP A 793 -9.44 12.73 -25.81
N PHE A 794 -8.55 11.73 -25.65
CA PHE A 794 -8.78 10.63 -24.70
C PHE A 794 -8.80 11.12 -23.25
N ILE A 795 -7.80 11.91 -22.80
CA ILE A 795 -7.74 12.39 -21.42
C ILE A 795 -8.97 13.26 -21.10
N GLN A 796 -9.38 14.14 -22.03
CA GLN A 796 -10.58 14.95 -21.87
C GLN A 796 -11.84 14.07 -21.82
N THR A 797 -11.97 13.10 -22.72
CA THR A 797 -13.10 12.16 -22.74
C THR A 797 -13.16 11.34 -21.44
N TYR A 798 -12.03 10.83 -20.96
CA TYR A 798 -11.93 10.11 -19.70
C TYR A 798 -12.37 10.97 -18.52
N LEU A 799 -11.85 12.20 -18.43
CA LEU A 799 -12.19 13.11 -17.33
C LEU A 799 -13.64 13.58 -17.40
N ASP A 800 -14.21 13.72 -18.60
CA ASP A 800 -15.62 14.00 -18.80
C ASP A 800 -16.50 12.81 -18.39
N ILE A 801 -16.11 11.58 -18.72
CA ILE A 801 -16.77 10.36 -18.22
C ILE A 801 -16.72 10.32 -16.69
N LYS A 802 -15.55 10.53 -16.08
CA LYS A 802 -15.42 10.55 -14.61
C LYS A 802 -16.23 11.67 -13.96
N LYS A 803 -16.25 12.86 -14.55
CA LYS A 803 -17.09 13.96 -14.08
C LYS A 803 -18.57 13.59 -14.17
N ASN A 804 -18.99 12.94 -15.25
CA ASN A 804 -20.37 12.48 -15.44
C ASN A 804 -20.77 11.37 -14.46
N ASP A 805 -19.85 10.45 -14.15
CA ASP A 805 -20.04 9.42 -13.14
C ASP A 805 -20.17 10.07 -11.76
N LEU A 806 -19.26 10.97 -11.41
CA LEU A 806 -19.29 11.70 -10.14
C LEU A 806 -20.56 12.55 -9.97
N GLU A 807 -21.05 13.17 -11.04
CA GLU A 807 -22.34 13.86 -11.05
C GLU A 807 -23.48 12.89 -10.73
N SER A 808 -23.48 11.70 -11.34
CA SER A 808 -24.47 10.65 -11.09
C SER A 808 -24.41 10.15 -9.65
N ASP A 809 -23.22 10.05 -9.09
CA ASP A 809 -23.01 9.60 -7.70
C ASP A 809 -23.49 10.63 -6.71
N THR A 810 -23.22 11.89 -6.99
CA THR A 810 -23.71 13.02 -6.20
C THR A 810 -25.24 13.07 -6.24
N ARG A 811 -25.87 12.77 -7.39
CA ARG A 811 -27.33 12.64 -7.51
C ARG A 811 -27.86 11.52 -6.63
N ILE A 812 -27.20 10.36 -6.62
CA ILE A 812 -27.59 9.22 -5.79
C ILE A 812 -27.42 9.57 -4.30
N ASP A 813 -26.31 10.19 -3.91
CA ASP A 813 -26.06 10.62 -2.55
C ASP A 813 -27.14 11.62 -2.05
N LEU A 814 -27.57 12.55 -2.90
CA LEU A 814 -28.70 13.44 -2.61
C LEU A 814 -30.01 12.67 -2.40
N LEU A 815 -30.27 11.63 -3.20
CA LEU A 815 -31.43 10.74 -3.01
C LEU A 815 -31.34 9.96 -1.70
N ILE A 816 -30.15 9.44 -1.35
CA ILE A 816 -29.90 8.77 -0.08
C ILE A 816 -30.19 9.75 1.07
N ASN A 817 -29.57 10.92 1.08
CA ASN A 817 -29.76 11.95 2.10
C ASN A 817 -31.23 12.38 2.25
N ARG A 818 -31.96 12.48 1.14
CA ARG A 818 -33.40 12.76 1.17
C ARG A 818 -34.20 11.58 1.73
N SER A 819 -33.90 10.36 1.29
CA SER A 819 -34.54 9.14 1.77
C SER A 819 -34.31 8.91 3.27
N LEU A 820 -33.17 9.36 3.81
CA LEU A 820 -32.88 9.32 5.24
C LEU A 820 -33.75 10.30 6.03
N ARG A 821 -34.29 11.37 5.43
CA ARG A 821 -35.25 12.28 6.10
C ARG A 821 -36.69 11.81 5.92
N GLU A 822 -36.97 11.22 4.76
CA GLU A 822 -38.26 10.63 4.39
C GLU A 822 -38.17 9.09 4.53
N ASN A 823 -38.39 8.36 3.43
CA ASN A 823 -38.10 6.93 3.32
C ASN A 823 -37.68 6.58 1.88
N ILE A 824 -37.09 5.40 1.69
CA ILE A 824 -36.59 4.96 0.37
C ILE A 824 -37.71 4.69 -0.64
N GLU A 825 -38.90 4.30 -0.17
CA GLU A 825 -40.04 3.96 -1.03
C GLU A 825 -40.58 5.19 -1.75
N SER A 826 -40.78 6.30 -1.03
CA SER A 826 -41.32 7.55 -1.58
C SER A 826 -40.31 8.33 -2.41
N VAL A 827 -39.02 8.22 -2.07
CA VAL A 827 -37.96 9.00 -2.72
C VAL A 827 -37.40 8.33 -3.98
N LEU A 828 -37.29 7.00 -3.99
CA LEU A 828 -36.63 6.26 -5.05
C LEU A 828 -37.55 5.25 -5.73
N LEU A 829 -38.14 4.31 -4.97
CA LEU A 829 -38.77 3.12 -5.55
C LEU A 829 -40.09 3.42 -6.26
N THR A 830 -40.97 4.22 -5.65
CA THR A 830 -42.25 4.62 -6.24
C THR A 830 -42.06 5.54 -7.45
N PRO A 831 -41.26 6.63 -7.37
CA PRO A 831 -41.01 7.48 -8.54
C PRO A 831 -40.30 6.75 -9.69
N LEU A 832 -39.36 5.85 -9.40
CA LEU A 832 -38.68 5.07 -10.44
C LEU A 832 -39.65 4.16 -11.21
N LYS A 833 -40.66 3.59 -10.53
CA LYS A 833 -41.70 2.77 -11.17
C LYS A 833 -42.52 3.55 -12.20
N GLU A 834 -42.73 4.85 -11.96
CA GLU A 834 -43.43 5.74 -12.88
C GLU A 834 -42.55 6.15 -14.07
N ILE A 835 -41.25 6.31 -13.85
CA ILE A 835 -40.27 6.73 -14.86
C ILE A 835 -39.86 5.57 -15.77
N ASN A 836 -39.43 4.43 -15.20
CA ASN A 836 -38.94 3.28 -15.94
C ASN A 836 -39.19 1.96 -15.17
N LYS A 837 -40.21 1.21 -15.62
CA LYS A 837 -40.63 -0.05 -15.00
C LYS A 837 -39.57 -1.17 -15.06
N GLU A 838 -38.76 -1.20 -16.11
CA GLU A 838 -37.71 -2.22 -16.28
C GLU A 838 -36.55 -1.97 -15.31
N GLU A 839 -36.12 -0.72 -15.14
CA GLU A 839 -35.08 -0.36 -14.15
C GLU A 839 -35.58 -0.59 -12.71
N ARG A 840 -36.86 -0.33 -12.41
CA ARG A 840 -37.46 -0.69 -11.10
C ARG A 840 -37.44 -2.19 -10.85
N LYS A 841 -37.67 -3.01 -11.88
CA LYS A 841 -37.61 -4.48 -11.77
C LYS A 841 -36.18 -4.97 -11.56
N LEU A 842 -35.20 -4.31 -12.18
CA LEU A 842 -33.78 -4.62 -12.03
C LEU A 842 -33.28 -4.27 -10.62
N LEU A 843 -33.63 -3.07 -10.14
CA LEU A 843 -33.36 -2.63 -8.76
C LEU A 843 -34.05 -3.50 -7.72
N GLY A 844 -35.23 -4.04 -8.04
CA GLY A 844 -35.99 -4.95 -7.17
C GLY A 844 -35.23 -6.22 -6.77
N LYS A 845 -34.22 -6.66 -7.55
CA LYS A 845 -33.35 -7.78 -7.18
C LYS A 845 -32.42 -7.48 -5.99
N SER A 846 -32.20 -6.19 -5.70
CA SER A 846 -31.30 -5.73 -4.64
C SER A 846 -32.06 -4.91 -3.58
N GLU A 847 -33.39 -5.01 -3.54
CA GLU A 847 -34.24 -4.17 -2.68
C GLU A 847 -34.01 -4.44 -1.19
N ASP A 848 -33.87 -5.72 -0.80
CA ASP A 848 -33.54 -6.11 0.56
C ASP A 848 -32.17 -5.57 1.00
N ASP A 849 -31.16 -5.68 0.13
CA ASP A 849 -29.83 -5.12 0.38
C ASP A 849 -29.87 -3.60 0.55
N LEU A 850 -30.62 -2.88 -0.28
CA LEU A 850 -30.78 -1.43 -0.19
C LEU A 850 -31.49 -1.01 1.10
N GLN A 851 -32.49 -1.78 1.55
CA GLN A 851 -33.17 -1.56 2.83
C GLN A 851 -32.22 -1.74 4.02
N VAL A 852 -31.34 -2.75 3.98
CA VAL A 852 -30.31 -2.97 5.00
C VAL A 852 -29.33 -1.78 5.04
N LEU A 853 -28.76 -1.41 3.88
CA LEU A 853 -27.81 -0.29 3.79
C LEU A 853 -28.45 1.04 4.24
N TRP A 854 -29.70 1.30 3.85
CA TRP A 854 -30.45 2.48 4.29
C TRP A 854 -30.68 2.49 5.80
N ARG A 855 -31.06 1.35 6.38
CA ARG A 855 -31.28 1.22 7.81
C ARG A 855 -30.01 1.48 8.60
N ASP A 856 -28.87 0.95 8.14
CA ASP A 856 -27.58 1.15 8.81
C ASP A 856 -27.16 2.62 8.83
N LEU A 857 -27.36 3.33 7.72
CA LEU A 857 -27.15 4.78 7.64
C LEU A 857 -28.15 5.56 8.50
N LYS A 858 -29.42 5.18 8.50
CA LYS A 858 -30.49 5.86 9.25
C LYS A 858 -30.34 5.75 10.77
N LEU A 859 -29.82 4.62 11.25
CA LEU A 859 -29.58 4.38 12.67
C LEU A 859 -28.39 5.18 13.22
N GLY A 860 -27.52 5.75 12.35
CA GLY A 860 -26.38 6.57 12.74
C GLY A 860 -25.36 5.82 13.61
N SER A 861 -25.33 4.50 13.51
CA SER A 861 -24.59 3.63 14.42
C SER A 861 -23.18 3.29 13.90
N LEU A 862 -22.88 3.64 12.66
CA LEU A 862 -21.59 3.39 12.03
C LEU A 862 -20.59 4.49 12.43
N ASP A 863 -19.32 4.13 12.56
CA ASP A 863 -18.24 5.11 12.62
C ASP A 863 -18.05 5.78 11.24
N LYS A 864 -17.15 6.76 11.12
CA LYS A 864 -17.00 7.51 9.87
C LYS A 864 -16.62 6.61 8.69
N GLN A 865 -15.72 5.64 8.92
CA GLN A 865 -15.27 4.72 7.86
C GLN A 865 -16.39 3.75 7.45
N GLY A 866 -17.13 3.19 8.39
CA GLY A 866 -18.29 2.35 8.11
C GLY A 866 -19.40 3.12 7.41
N THR A 867 -19.63 4.39 7.78
CA THR A 867 -20.59 5.27 7.09
C THR A 867 -20.19 5.47 5.63
N ASP A 868 -18.91 5.77 5.37
CA ASP A 868 -18.41 5.98 4.01
C ASP A 868 -18.53 4.69 3.17
N GLN A 869 -18.11 3.53 3.70
CA GLN A 869 -18.20 2.24 3.01
C GLN A 869 -19.63 1.82 2.69
N THR A 870 -20.55 1.99 3.64
CA THR A 870 -21.97 1.68 3.46
C THR A 870 -22.59 2.60 2.42
N THR A 871 -22.26 3.90 2.46
CA THR A 871 -22.71 4.88 1.45
C THR A 871 -22.20 4.53 0.06
N ASP A 872 -20.92 4.17 -0.08
CA ASP A 872 -20.33 3.76 -1.36
C ASP A 872 -20.99 2.49 -1.92
N LYS A 873 -21.26 1.50 -1.07
CA LYS A 873 -21.98 0.28 -1.47
C LYS A 873 -23.41 0.61 -1.93
N PHE A 874 -24.09 1.51 -1.23
CA PHE A 874 -25.44 1.95 -1.57
C PHE A 874 -25.45 2.69 -2.93
N ILE A 875 -24.52 3.63 -3.13
CA ILE A 875 -24.36 4.34 -4.40
C ILE A 875 -24.11 3.34 -5.53
N ARG A 876 -23.21 2.37 -5.34
CA ARG A 876 -22.87 1.35 -6.35
C ARG A 876 -24.08 0.50 -6.75
N THR A 877 -24.86 0.02 -5.78
CA THR A 877 -26.05 -0.81 -6.04
C THR A 877 -27.11 -0.06 -6.84
N ILE A 878 -27.35 1.22 -6.52
CA ILE A 878 -28.26 2.07 -7.29
C ILE A 878 -27.72 2.32 -8.72
N ARG A 879 -26.43 2.67 -8.85
CA ARG A 879 -25.81 2.99 -10.14
C ARG A 879 -25.83 1.83 -11.13
N GLN A 880 -25.67 0.60 -10.65
CA GLN A 880 -25.74 -0.60 -11.48
C GLN A 880 -27.13 -0.87 -12.04
N SER A 881 -28.17 -0.30 -11.42
CA SER A 881 -29.57 -0.63 -11.69
C SER A 881 -30.35 0.48 -12.39
N ILE A 882 -29.89 1.73 -12.30
CA ILE A 882 -30.61 2.91 -12.80
C ILE A 882 -29.75 3.66 -13.81
N SER A 883 -30.32 4.02 -14.96
CA SER A 883 -29.61 4.81 -15.98
C SER A 883 -29.46 6.28 -15.59
N LYS A 884 -28.46 6.97 -16.15
CA LYS A 884 -28.27 8.42 -15.96
C LYS A 884 -29.52 9.23 -16.29
N LYS A 885 -30.27 8.84 -17.34
CA LYS A 885 -31.51 9.53 -17.75
C LYS A 885 -32.58 9.45 -16.67
N SER A 886 -32.79 8.26 -16.08
CA SER A 886 -33.72 8.07 -14.98
C SER A 886 -33.27 8.79 -13.71
N LEU A 887 -31.97 8.77 -13.39
CA LEU A 887 -31.41 9.52 -12.25
C LEU A 887 -31.62 11.02 -12.38
N VAL A 888 -31.38 11.61 -13.56
CA VAL A 888 -31.66 13.04 -13.82
C VAL A 888 -33.13 13.37 -13.63
N THR A 889 -34.03 12.44 -13.99
CA THR A 889 -35.48 12.62 -13.84
C THR A 889 -35.89 12.51 -12.36
N LEU A 890 -35.36 11.53 -11.63
CA LEU A 890 -35.57 11.36 -10.18
C LEU A 890 -35.06 12.56 -9.37
N THR A 891 -33.98 13.18 -9.85
CA THR A 891 -33.34 14.34 -9.22
C THR A 891 -33.64 15.64 -9.96
N GLU A 892 -34.77 15.74 -10.69
CA GLU A 892 -35.13 16.93 -11.47
C GLU A 892 -35.09 18.20 -10.61
N LEU A 893 -35.52 18.12 -9.34
CA LEU A 893 -35.50 19.21 -8.37
C LEU A 893 -34.09 19.72 -8.02
N TYR A 894 -33.08 18.85 -8.09
CA TYR A 894 -31.68 19.20 -7.80
C TYR A 894 -30.89 19.56 -9.07
N SER A 895 -31.40 19.24 -10.26
CA SER A 895 -30.69 19.43 -11.53
C SER A 895 -30.16 20.86 -11.74
N PRO A 896 -30.93 21.93 -11.51
CA PRO A 896 -30.41 23.31 -11.59
C PRO A 896 -29.18 23.55 -10.71
N MET A 897 -29.26 23.06 -9.46
CA MET A 897 -28.21 23.20 -8.46
C MET A 897 -26.94 22.43 -8.86
N ILE A 898 -27.11 21.20 -9.34
CA ILE A 898 -26.01 20.33 -9.78
C ILE A 898 -25.34 20.90 -11.03
N ASN A 899 -26.13 21.29 -12.03
CA ASN A 899 -25.62 21.81 -13.30
C ASN A 899 -24.77 23.07 -13.10
N TRP A 900 -25.23 24.02 -12.26
CA TRP A 900 -24.45 25.23 -11.98
C TRP A 900 -23.12 24.89 -11.28
N PHE A 901 -23.17 24.06 -10.24
CA PHE A 901 -22.00 23.78 -9.40
C PHE A 901 -20.91 23.04 -10.17
N PHE A 902 -21.28 22.01 -10.95
CA PHE A 902 -20.36 21.25 -11.79
C PHE A 902 -19.85 22.04 -13.01
N ALA A 903 -20.57 23.09 -13.44
CA ALA A 903 -20.08 24.02 -14.45
C ALA A 903 -19.11 25.04 -13.85
N ALA A 904 -19.41 25.57 -12.66
CA ALA A 904 -18.71 26.68 -12.02
C ALA A 904 -17.39 26.30 -11.37
N PHE A 905 -17.32 25.18 -10.65
CA PHE A 905 -16.10 24.79 -9.94
C PHE A 905 -15.12 24.00 -10.85
N PRO A 906 -13.80 24.08 -10.57
CA PRO A 906 -12.77 23.44 -11.40
C PRO A 906 -12.81 21.92 -11.33
N ASN A 907 -12.45 21.23 -12.43
CA ASN A 907 -12.42 19.76 -12.48
C ASN A 907 -11.50 19.15 -11.40
N ARG A 908 -10.36 19.79 -11.10
CA ARG A 908 -9.45 19.34 -10.03
C ARG A 908 -10.14 19.24 -8.68
N PHE A 909 -10.97 20.23 -8.32
CA PHE A 909 -11.73 20.19 -7.06
C PHE A 909 -12.80 19.08 -7.12
N LEU A 910 -13.59 19.05 -8.19
CA LEU A 910 -14.68 18.08 -8.37
C LEU A 910 -14.15 16.66 -8.25
N LEU A 911 -13.18 16.28 -9.08
CA LEU A 911 -12.64 14.91 -9.14
C LEU A 911 -11.86 14.50 -7.89
N SER A 912 -11.42 15.45 -7.07
CA SER A 912 -10.77 15.17 -5.77
C SER A 912 -11.75 15.04 -4.59
N SER A 913 -13.05 15.24 -4.83
CA SER A 913 -14.09 15.30 -3.80
C SER A 913 -15.00 14.06 -3.85
N THR A 914 -15.42 13.57 -2.68
CA THR A 914 -16.41 12.49 -2.59
C THR A 914 -17.83 12.98 -2.92
N PRO A 915 -18.75 12.11 -3.36
CA PRO A 915 -20.16 12.47 -3.60
C PRO A 915 -20.83 13.18 -2.42
N GLY A 916 -20.64 12.69 -1.19
CA GLY A 916 -21.22 13.29 0.01
C GLY A 916 -20.74 14.72 0.28
N MET A 917 -19.42 14.98 0.15
CA MET A 917 -18.87 16.34 0.24
C MET A 917 -19.47 17.27 -0.83
N LEU A 918 -19.69 16.79 -2.05
CA LEU A 918 -20.30 17.58 -3.12
C LEU A 918 -21.78 17.86 -2.83
N ALA A 919 -22.53 16.87 -2.34
CA ALA A 919 -23.91 17.03 -1.92
C ALA A 919 -24.06 18.06 -0.78
N GLU A 920 -23.17 18.03 0.21
CA GLU A 920 -23.11 19.04 1.28
C GLU A 920 -22.86 20.44 0.71
N ASN A 921 -21.85 20.58 -0.16
CA ASN A 921 -21.54 21.84 -0.81
C ASN A 921 -22.73 22.38 -1.62
N LEU A 922 -23.40 21.54 -2.40
CA LEU A 922 -24.59 21.91 -3.17
C LEU A 922 -25.66 22.55 -2.25
N SER A 923 -25.87 21.97 -1.06
CA SER A 923 -26.82 22.50 -0.09
C SER A 923 -26.44 23.88 0.47
N ILE A 924 -25.14 24.19 0.57
CA ILE A 924 -24.63 25.49 1.04
C ILE A 924 -24.79 26.56 -0.04
N PHE A 925 -24.59 26.20 -1.31
CA PHE A 925 -24.70 27.10 -2.47
C PHE A 925 -26.09 27.04 -3.15
N ASN A 926 -27.15 26.82 -2.38
CA ASN A 926 -28.53 26.74 -2.90
C ASN A 926 -29.23 28.11 -3.05
N ARG A 927 -28.63 29.17 -2.52
CA ARG A 927 -29.18 30.53 -2.43
C ARG A 927 -28.22 31.57 -3.00
N LEU A 928 -28.14 31.62 -4.33
CA LEU A 928 -27.19 32.47 -5.05
C LEU A 928 -27.58 33.95 -5.02
N GLU A 929 -28.75 34.32 -4.51
CA GLU A 929 -29.11 35.72 -4.22
C GLU A 929 -28.26 36.34 -3.11
N ARG A 930 -27.60 35.51 -2.30
CA ARG A 930 -26.67 35.97 -1.27
C ARG A 930 -25.42 36.57 -1.93
N PRO A 931 -25.03 37.80 -1.56
CA PRO A 931 -23.92 38.49 -2.22
C PRO A 931 -22.54 37.85 -2.01
N ALA A 932 -22.38 37.07 -0.93
CA ALA A 932 -21.20 36.26 -0.68
C ALA A 932 -21.60 34.98 0.05
N ILE A 933 -21.05 33.84 -0.37
CA ILE A 933 -21.18 32.52 0.26
C ILE A 933 -19.80 31.92 0.36
N VAL A 934 -19.41 31.47 1.55
CA VAL A 934 -18.12 30.81 1.78
C VAL A 934 -18.36 29.43 2.36
N ASN A 935 -17.59 28.43 1.89
CA ASN A 935 -17.47 27.16 2.57
C ASN A 935 -16.00 26.79 2.85
N VAL A 936 -15.76 26.10 3.96
CA VAL A 936 -14.43 25.65 4.40
C VAL A 936 -14.30 24.15 4.14
N ILE A 937 -13.27 23.78 3.37
CA ILE A 937 -12.93 22.38 3.10
C ILE A 937 -11.88 21.94 4.12
N THR A 938 -12.16 20.84 4.82
CA THR A 938 -11.23 20.21 5.77
C THR A 938 -10.71 18.88 5.26
N ASN A 939 -9.55 18.44 5.76
CA ASN A 939 -9.03 17.11 5.50
C ASN A 939 -9.61 16.07 6.47
N ALA A 940 -9.26 14.79 6.31
CA ALA A 940 -9.75 13.69 7.16
C ALA A 940 -9.48 13.88 8.67
N ARG A 941 -8.47 14.69 9.03
CA ARG A 941 -8.12 15.05 10.42
C ARG A 941 -8.79 16.35 10.89
N GLY A 942 -9.75 16.88 10.14
CA GLY A 942 -10.47 18.12 10.46
C GLY A 942 -9.66 19.41 10.27
N ARG A 943 -8.46 19.36 9.69
CA ARG A 943 -7.64 20.58 9.46
C ARG A 943 -8.07 21.28 8.18
N LEU A 944 -7.98 22.62 8.18
CA LEU A 944 -8.20 23.46 7.01
C LEU A 944 -7.36 22.98 5.82
N ASN A 945 -8.02 22.80 4.66
CA ASN A 945 -7.39 22.35 3.42
C ASN A 945 -7.70 23.31 2.25
N GLY A 946 -8.90 23.91 2.22
CA GLY A 946 -9.28 24.84 1.16
C GLY A 946 -10.52 25.66 1.48
N LEU A 947 -10.85 26.61 0.61
CA LEU A 947 -12.05 27.45 0.66
C LEU A 947 -12.76 27.43 -0.70
N LEU A 948 -14.09 27.38 -0.65
CA LEU A 948 -14.96 27.69 -1.79
C LEU A 948 -15.61 29.03 -1.52
N ILE A 949 -15.52 29.97 -2.46
CA ILE A 949 -16.13 31.30 -2.33
C ILE A 949 -16.97 31.57 -3.57
N TYR A 950 -18.23 31.91 -3.37
CA TYR A 950 -19.10 32.52 -4.37
C TYR A 950 -19.34 33.97 -3.98
N VAL A 951 -19.21 34.90 -4.93
CA VAL A 951 -19.41 36.33 -4.66
C VAL A 951 -19.98 37.04 -5.88
N HIS A 952 -20.92 37.96 -5.67
CA HIS A 952 -21.42 38.84 -6.71
C HIS A 952 -20.34 39.82 -7.15
N ASP A 953 -20.36 40.20 -8.43
CA ASP A 953 -19.46 41.22 -8.93
C ASP A 953 -19.70 42.57 -8.23
N GLN A 954 -18.62 43.16 -7.72
CA GLN A 954 -18.58 44.43 -7.00
C GLN A 954 -17.25 45.12 -7.30
N PRO A 955 -17.16 46.46 -7.19
CA PRO A 955 -15.89 47.16 -7.36
C PRO A 955 -14.79 46.56 -6.48
N GLN A 956 -13.64 46.26 -7.09
CA GLN A 956 -12.43 45.77 -6.43
C GLN A 956 -12.61 44.42 -5.69
N ILE A 957 -13.53 43.56 -6.15
CA ILE A 957 -13.88 42.33 -5.42
C ILE A 957 -12.71 41.37 -5.20
N HIS A 958 -11.81 41.22 -6.18
CA HIS A 958 -10.62 40.38 -6.06
C HIS A 958 -9.68 40.90 -4.95
N SER A 959 -9.45 42.22 -4.92
CA SER A 959 -8.67 42.91 -3.88
C SER A 959 -9.28 42.72 -2.49
N ARG A 960 -10.61 42.81 -2.36
CA ARG A 960 -11.32 42.60 -1.08
C ARG A 960 -11.17 41.19 -0.54
N ILE A 961 -11.22 40.19 -1.42
CA ILE A 961 -10.99 38.78 -1.04
C ILE A 961 -9.54 38.58 -0.61
N ALA A 962 -8.57 39.01 -1.42
CA ALA A 962 -7.15 38.87 -1.13
C ALA A 962 -6.79 39.50 0.23
N TYR A 963 -7.31 40.70 0.52
CA TYR A 963 -7.11 41.38 1.80
C TYR A 963 -7.79 40.64 2.96
N THR A 964 -9.02 40.16 2.77
CA THR A 964 -9.75 39.41 3.80
C THR A 964 -9.04 38.12 4.18
N LEU A 965 -8.46 37.40 3.23
CA LEU A 965 -7.68 36.19 3.49
C LEU A 965 -6.43 36.52 4.32
N ASN A 966 -5.74 37.62 4.01
CA ASN A 966 -4.59 38.05 4.80
C ASN A 966 -4.97 38.43 6.24
N LEU A 967 -6.08 39.16 6.45
CA LEU A 967 -6.59 39.49 7.79
C LEU A 967 -6.91 38.26 8.63
N LYS A 968 -7.30 37.15 7.99
CA LYS A 968 -7.55 35.86 8.65
C LYS A 968 -6.31 34.97 8.69
N HIS A 969 -5.13 35.52 8.40
CA HIS A 969 -3.84 34.83 8.41
C HIS A 969 -3.80 33.59 7.52
N LEU A 970 -4.42 33.69 6.33
CA LEU A 970 -4.46 32.62 5.35
C LEU A 970 -3.46 32.86 4.21
N ASN A 971 -2.64 31.84 3.96
CA ASN A 971 -1.79 31.73 2.78
C ASN A 971 -2.56 31.09 1.64
N ILE A 972 -2.38 31.60 0.42
CA ILE A 972 -2.89 30.98 -0.80
C ILE A 972 -1.76 30.10 -1.36
N GLU A 973 -1.97 28.78 -1.35
CA GLU A 973 -1.04 27.84 -1.99
C GLU A 973 -1.30 27.76 -3.50
N SER A 974 -2.58 27.70 -3.86
CA SER A 974 -3.04 27.71 -5.25
C SER A 974 -4.49 28.15 -5.32
N ALA A 975 -4.92 28.74 -6.43
CA ALA A 975 -6.33 29.09 -6.65
C ALA A 975 -6.77 28.96 -8.10
N LYS A 976 -8.07 28.73 -8.30
CA LYS A 976 -8.75 28.90 -9.58
C LYS A 976 -9.98 29.77 -9.40
N ILE A 977 -10.11 30.78 -10.25
CA ILE A 977 -11.18 31.77 -10.21
C ILE A 977 -11.92 31.71 -11.55
N ASN A 978 -13.23 31.48 -11.48
CA ASN A 978 -14.11 31.37 -12.63
C ASN A 978 -15.22 32.43 -12.56
N GLN A 979 -15.46 33.14 -13.67
CA GLN A 979 -16.58 34.05 -13.82
C GLN A 979 -17.84 33.31 -14.29
N ILE A 980 -18.97 33.73 -13.74
CA ILE A 980 -20.31 33.27 -14.07
C ILE A 980 -21.12 34.44 -14.58
N GLN A 981 -21.76 34.27 -15.73
CA GLN A 981 -22.71 35.20 -16.30
C GLN A 981 -24.12 34.60 -16.23
N PHE A 982 -24.99 35.27 -15.47
CA PHE A 982 -26.41 34.93 -15.37
C PHE A 982 -27.20 35.45 -16.56
N ALA A 983 -28.39 34.88 -16.80
CA ALA A 983 -29.28 35.29 -17.88
C ALA A 983 -29.76 36.75 -17.73
N SER A 984 -29.81 37.26 -16.49
CA SER A 984 -30.07 38.67 -16.16
C SER A 984 -28.97 39.63 -16.62
N GLY A 985 -27.81 39.12 -17.04
CA GLY A 985 -26.62 39.90 -17.36
C GLY A 985 -25.75 40.23 -16.14
N LYS A 986 -26.18 39.89 -14.92
CA LYS A 986 -25.36 39.98 -13.71
C LYS A 986 -24.19 39.00 -13.75
N VAL A 987 -23.12 39.37 -13.06
CA VAL A 987 -21.87 38.61 -13.00
C VAL A 987 -21.58 38.21 -11.56
N ALA A 988 -21.03 37.02 -11.38
CA ALA A 988 -20.47 36.56 -10.11
C ALA A 988 -19.16 35.79 -10.36
N PHE A 989 -18.41 35.55 -9.28
CA PHE A 989 -17.15 34.81 -9.31
C PHE A 989 -17.18 33.64 -8.33
N CYS A 990 -16.65 32.51 -8.78
CA CYS A 990 -16.38 31.33 -7.97
C CYS A 990 -14.89 31.12 -7.79
N TYR A 991 -14.45 30.96 -6.55
CA TYR A 991 -13.08 30.69 -6.16
C TYR A 991 -13.00 29.30 -5.57
N TYR A 992 -12.04 28.53 -6.04
CA TYR A 992 -11.48 27.41 -5.31
C TYR A 992 -10.07 27.80 -4.88
N LEU A 993 -9.87 27.93 -3.57
CA LEU A 993 -8.60 28.35 -2.96
C LEU A 993 -8.08 27.20 -2.12
N LYS A 994 -6.88 26.70 -2.41
CA LYS A 994 -6.14 25.85 -1.49
C LYS A 994 -5.35 26.75 -0.54
N VAL A 995 -5.58 26.60 0.76
CA VAL A 995 -5.05 27.54 1.75
C VAL A 995 -4.40 26.84 2.93
N SER A 996 -3.38 27.48 3.49
CA SER A 996 -2.78 27.11 4.77
C SER A 996 -2.85 28.27 5.74
N LYS A 997 -2.80 27.98 7.04
CA LYS A 997 -2.98 28.97 8.10
C LYS A 997 -1.63 29.35 8.71
N ARG A 998 -1.40 30.65 8.94
CA ARG A 998 -0.24 31.15 9.72
C ARG A 998 -0.62 31.16 11.22
N GLY A 999 0.08 30.38 12.05
CA GLY A 999 -0.07 30.40 13.53
C GLY A 999 -1.19 29.54 14.15
N GLU A 1000 -1.37 29.61 15.48
CA GLU A 1000 -2.22 28.68 16.25
C GLU A 1000 -3.76 28.91 16.21
N GLN A 1001 -4.46 27.77 16.08
CA GLN A 1001 -5.79 27.34 16.56
C GLN A 1001 -7.08 28.20 16.61
N ASN A 1002 -7.20 29.38 16.01
CA ASN A 1002 -8.56 29.94 15.77
C ASN A 1002 -9.36 29.17 14.69
N VAL A 1003 -10.60 28.78 14.98
CA VAL A 1003 -11.56 28.19 14.01
C VAL A 1003 -11.95 29.24 12.98
N ILE A 1004 -11.98 28.88 11.69
CA ILE A 1004 -12.42 29.78 10.62
C ILE A 1004 -13.92 29.59 10.42
N LEU A 1005 -14.69 30.62 10.75
CA LEU A 1005 -16.14 30.62 10.56
C LEU A 1005 -16.50 31.21 9.19
N PRO A 1006 -17.17 30.46 8.30
CA PRO A 1006 -17.48 30.94 6.95
C PRO A 1006 -18.30 32.25 6.93
N ARG A 1007 -19.23 32.43 7.87
CA ARG A 1007 -20.05 33.64 8.00
C ARG A 1007 -19.22 34.90 8.33
N GLU A 1008 -18.11 34.75 9.05
CA GLU A 1008 -17.21 35.87 9.30
C GLU A 1008 -16.50 36.28 8.02
N LEU A 1009 -16.00 35.33 7.24
CA LEU A 1009 -15.37 35.58 5.95
C LEU A 1009 -16.33 36.28 4.98
N GLU A 1010 -17.57 35.79 4.87
CA GLU A 1010 -18.62 36.44 4.06
C GLU A 1010 -18.84 37.90 4.48
N THR A 1011 -18.88 38.17 5.79
CA THR A 1011 -19.10 39.52 6.32
C THR A 1011 -17.91 40.42 6.03
N SER A 1012 -16.69 39.93 6.25
CA SER A 1012 -15.45 40.65 5.95
C SER A 1012 -15.32 40.98 4.46
N ILE A 1013 -15.60 40.03 3.56
CA ILE A 1013 -15.58 40.28 2.11
C ILE A 1013 -16.52 41.44 1.73
N LYS A 1014 -17.67 41.55 2.39
CA LYS A 1014 -18.69 42.58 2.11
C LYS A 1014 -18.46 43.92 2.81
N SER A 1015 -17.79 43.96 3.95
CA SER A 1015 -17.73 45.15 4.82
C SER A 1015 -16.34 45.76 4.94
N ASN A 1016 -15.28 45.02 4.58
CA ASN A 1016 -13.93 45.55 4.66
C ASN A 1016 -13.74 46.71 3.68
N THR A 1017 -13.25 47.83 4.21
CA THR A 1017 -12.72 48.96 3.46
C THR A 1017 -11.29 48.61 3.04
N LEU A 1018 -11.00 48.74 1.75
CA LEU A 1018 -9.67 48.48 1.23
C LEU A 1018 -8.73 49.61 1.65
N PRO A 1019 -7.62 49.28 2.34
CA PRO A 1019 -6.61 50.26 2.70
C PRO A 1019 -5.82 50.69 1.45
N ALA A 1020 -5.44 51.96 1.41
CA ALA A 1020 -4.59 52.49 0.35
C ALA A 1020 -3.17 51.91 0.49
N LEU A 1021 -2.60 51.41 -0.61
CA LEU A 1021 -1.21 50.98 -0.63
C LEU A 1021 -0.31 52.21 -0.38
N ILE A 1022 0.36 52.25 0.77
CA ILE A 1022 1.32 53.31 1.08
C ILE A 1022 2.56 53.07 0.23
N ILE A 1023 2.77 53.87 -0.81
CA ILE A 1023 3.96 53.83 -1.64
C ILE A 1023 5.05 54.62 -0.91
N LYS A 1024 5.96 53.92 -0.21
CA LYS A 1024 7.22 54.51 0.24
C LYS A 1024 8.31 54.14 -0.76
N THR A 1025 9.11 55.10 -1.18
CA THR A 1025 10.41 54.84 -1.82
C THR A 1025 11.33 54.23 -0.77
N GLN A 1026 11.27 52.91 -0.58
CA GLN A 1026 12.28 52.18 0.17
C GLN A 1026 13.35 51.68 -0.78
N THR A 1027 14.51 52.31 -0.70
CA THR A 1027 15.80 51.74 -1.02
C THR A 1027 16.11 50.67 0.04
N PHE A 1028 15.69 49.41 -0.13
CA PHE A 1028 16.46 48.23 0.31
C PHE A 1028 15.77 46.91 -0.07
N LEU A 1029 16.56 46.06 -0.75
CA LEU A 1029 16.46 44.60 -0.94
C LEU A 1029 15.70 44.04 -2.17
N TYR A 1030 16.56 43.81 -3.18
CA TYR A 1030 16.53 42.87 -4.31
C TYR A 1030 15.86 43.29 -5.63
N ASP A 1031 16.69 43.25 -6.67
CA ASP A 1031 16.33 43.12 -8.09
C ASP A 1031 15.23 42.07 -8.25
N THR A 1032 13.97 42.52 -8.27
CA THR A 1032 12.85 41.62 -8.47
C THR A 1032 12.95 41.03 -9.87
N LYS A 1033 13.07 39.70 -9.96
CA LYS A 1033 12.85 38.94 -11.20
C LYS A 1033 11.36 38.95 -11.56
N LEU A 1034 10.76 40.13 -11.66
CA LEU A 1034 9.39 40.31 -12.14
C LEU A 1034 9.41 40.05 -13.65
N GLN A 1035 8.75 38.99 -14.07
CA GLN A 1035 8.52 38.70 -15.49
C GLN A 1035 7.04 38.83 -15.79
N LEU A 1036 6.73 39.68 -16.77
CA LEU A 1036 5.38 39.92 -17.27
C LEU A 1036 5.31 39.41 -18.72
N GLU A 1037 4.50 38.38 -18.96
CA GLU A 1037 4.33 37.78 -20.28
C GLU A 1037 2.87 37.93 -20.76
N TYR A 1038 2.71 38.45 -21.98
CA TYR A 1038 1.43 38.50 -22.68
C TYR A 1038 1.30 37.30 -23.60
N LEU A 1039 0.46 36.34 -23.22
CA LEU A 1039 0.29 35.08 -23.93
C LEU A 1039 -1.02 35.09 -24.74
N LYS A 1040 -0.95 34.53 -25.95
CA LYS A 1040 -2.14 34.29 -26.78
C LYS A 1040 -3.06 33.26 -26.12
N ASP A 1041 -4.32 33.28 -26.55
CA ASP A 1041 -5.31 32.32 -26.11
C ASP A 1041 -4.89 30.89 -26.46
N ASP A 1042 -4.94 30.00 -25.48
CA ASP A 1042 -4.74 28.56 -25.65
C ASP A 1042 -6.05 27.76 -25.61
N LYS A 1043 -7.20 28.45 -25.72
CA LYS A 1043 -8.56 27.92 -25.61
C LYS A 1043 -8.89 27.30 -24.25
N LYS A 1044 -8.09 27.54 -23.20
CA LYS A 1044 -8.33 26.98 -21.85
C LYS A 1044 -9.21 27.85 -20.97
N GLY A 1045 -9.39 29.11 -21.34
CA GLY A 1045 -10.28 30.01 -20.63
C GLY A 1045 -11.73 29.83 -21.10
N TYR A 1046 -12.66 29.81 -20.16
CA TYR A 1046 -14.08 29.61 -20.43
C TYR A 1046 -14.93 30.52 -19.55
N MET A 1047 -16.11 30.88 -20.02
CA MET A 1047 -17.10 31.59 -19.21
C MET A 1047 -18.23 30.62 -18.86
N VAL A 1048 -18.64 30.61 -17.60
CA VAL A 1048 -19.81 29.83 -17.18
C VAL A 1048 -21.04 30.68 -17.48
N LYS A 1049 -21.89 30.21 -18.41
CA LYS A 1049 -23.06 30.97 -18.85
C LYS A 1049 -24.35 30.22 -18.58
N GLU A 1050 -25.32 30.93 -18.00
CA GLU A 1050 -26.72 30.48 -17.89
C GLU A 1050 -27.40 30.58 -19.27
N LYS A 1051 -27.93 29.46 -19.78
CA LYS A 1051 -28.50 29.36 -21.14
C LYS A 1051 -29.96 29.82 -21.23
N LYS A 1052 -30.77 29.54 -20.22
CA LYS A 1052 -32.20 29.86 -20.12
C LYS A 1052 -32.55 30.03 -18.64
N SER A 1053 -33.36 31.04 -18.33
CA SER A 1053 -33.88 31.25 -16.98
C SER A 1053 -35.37 31.58 -17.06
N GLU A 1054 -36.18 30.80 -16.34
CA GLU A 1054 -37.60 31.11 -16.06
C GLU A 1054 -37.75 31.80 -14.69
N ALA A 1055 -36.63 32.07 -14.00
CA ALA A 1055 -36.59 32.70 -12.70
C ALA A 1055 -36.96 34.19 -12.78
N LEU A 1056 -37.78 34.67 -11.85
CA LEU A 1056 -38.25 36.06 -11.78
C LEU A 1056 -37.21 37.04 -11.22
N GLY A 1057 -36.02 36.59 -10.80
CA GLY A 1057 -34.99 37.38 -10.12
C GLY A 1057 -33.64 37.44 -10.82
N ASP A 1058 -32.80 38.40 -10.40
CA ASP A 1058 -31.44 38.61 -10.95
C ASP A 1058 -30.49 37.42 -10.68
N PHE A 1059 -30.74 36.67 -9.61
CA PHE A 1059 -29.97 35.50 -9.15
C PHE A 1059 -30.89 34.34 -8.74
N PRO A 1060 -30.54 33.07 -9.02
CA PRO A 1060 -31.38 31.91 -8.71
C PRO A 1060 -31.52 31.59 -7.21
N VAL A 1061 -32.70 31.09 -6.80
CA VAL A 1061 -33.00 30.63 -5.44
C VAL A 1061 -33.67 29.25 -5.47
N TRP A 1062 -32.95 28.20 -5.06
CA TRP A 1062 -33.47 26.84 -5.12
C TRP A 1062 -34.05 26.39 -3.77
N ASN A 1063 -35.32 26.73 -3.52
CA ASN A 1063 -36.03 26.42 -2.27
C ASN A 1063 -36.84 25.10 -2.30
N GLY A 1064 -36.77 24.32 -3.39
CA GLY A 1064 -37.43 23.01 -3.50
C GLY A 1064 -38.92 23.03 -3.88
N GLU A 1065 -39.58 24.20 -3.89
CA GLU A 1065 -41.01 24.34 -4.22
C GLU A 1065 -41.28 24.74 -5.69
N PHE A 1066 -40.30 25.34 -6.38
CA PHE A 1066 -40.44 25.80 -7.76
C PHE A 1066 -39.50 25.04 -8.70
N ARG A 1067 -40.04 24.58 -9.84
CA ARG A 1067 -39.28 23.94 -10.93
C ARG A 1067 -38.67 25.01 -11.84
N GLU A 1068 -37.74 25.81 -11.32
CA GLU A 1068 -36.97 26.72 -12.19
C GLU A 1068 -36.03 25.90 -13.07
N LYS A 1069 -36.27 25.90 -14.38
CA LYS A 1069 -35.40 25.21 -15.36
C LYS A 1069 -34.26 26.13 -15.78
N THR A 1070 -33.18 26.16 -15.00
CA THR A 1070 -31.93 26.85 -15.36
C THR A 1070 -30.85 25.86 -15.77
N ASP A 1071 -30.14 26.14 -16.87
CA ASP A 1071 -29.02 25.31 -17.34
C ASP A 1071 -27.74 26.14 -17.46
N PHE A 1072 -26.66 25.67 -16.85
CA PHE A 1072 -25.35 26.31 -16.86
C PHE A 1072 -24.38 25.48 -17.68
N SER A 1073 -23.56 26.16 -18.48
CA SER A 1073 -22.56 25.50 -19.31
C SER A 1073 -21.29 26.32 -19.40
N ARG A 1074 -20.15 25.64 -19.49
CA ARG A 1074 -18.88 26.28 -19.86
C ARG A 1074 -18.95 26.61 -21.35
N ARG A 1075 -18.67 27.86 -21.70
CA ARG A 1075 -18.53 28.32 -23.07
C ARG A 1075 -17.14 28.86 -23.29
N ASP A 1076 -16.48 28.36 -24.31
CA ASP A 1076 -15.19 28.89 -24.73
C ASP A 1076 -15.37 30.35 -25.13
N LYS A 1077 -14.44 31.17 -24.65
CA LYS A 1077 -14.42 32.60 -24.93
C LYS A 1077 -12.99 32.98 -25.21
N ASN A 1078 -12.79 33.76 -26.26
CA ASN A 1078 -11.45 34.18 -26.63
C ASN A 1078 -10.89 35.12 -25.55
N TYR A 1079 -9.88 34.67 -24.83
CA TYR A 1079 -9.22 35.45 -23.78
C TYR A 1079 -7.75 35.67 -24.09
N LEU A 1080 -7.20 36.79 -23.64
CA LEU A 1080 -5.77 37.01 -23.58
C LEU A 1080 -5.28 36.74 -22.16
N ARG A 1081 -4.07 36.20 -22.04
CA ARG A 1081 -3.50 35.82 -20.75
C ARG A 1081 -2.33 36.71 -20.39
N ILE A 1082 -2.31 37.15 -19.15
CA ILE A 1082 -1.20 37.86 -18.56
C ILE A 1082 -0.62 36.95 -17.49
N LYS A 1083 0.59 36.46 -17.73
CA LYS A 1083 1.33 35.66 -16.76
C LYS A 1083 2.32 36.56 -16.04
N ILE A 1084 2.20 36.59 -14.72
CA ILE A 1084 3.06 37.37 -13.81
C ILE A 1084 3.86 36.38 -12.99
N THR A 1085 5.18 36.43 -13.12
CA THR A 1085 6.11 35.67 -12.28
C THR A 1085 6.84 36.64 -11.37
N ALA A 1086 6.78 36.42 -10.06
CA ALA A 1086 7.44 37.25 -9.05
C ALA A 1086 7.89 36.41 -7.86
N ASP A 1087 8.76 36.96 -7.02
CA ASP A 1087 9.10 36.32 -5.74
C ASP A 1087 7.93 36.44 -4.75
N ASP A 1088 7.74 35.41 -3.93
CA ASP A 1088 6.68 35.35 -2.93
C ASP A 1088 6.96 36.36 -1.81
N ALA A 1089 5.95 37.15 -1.50
CA ALA A 1089 6.02 38.25 -0.57
C ALA A 1089 4.67 38.45 0.14
N PRO A 1090 4.66 39.05 1.34
CA PRO A 1090 3.42 39.41 2.01
C PRO A 1090 2.52 40.24 1.07
N LEU A 1091 1.24 39.83 1.00
CA LEU A 1091 0.20 40.49 0.22
C LEU A 1091 0.44 40.53 -1.31
N VAL A 1092 1.35 39.71 -1.85
CA VAL A 1092 1.69 39.69 -3.29
C VAL A 1092 0.45 39.56 -4.19
N TYR A 1093 -0.46 38.63 -3.89
CA TYR A 1093 -1.70 38.48 -4.66
C TYR A 1093 -2.58 39.75 -4.59
N TYR A 1094 -2.74 40.35 -3.40
CA TYR A 1094 -3.49 41.61 -3.21
C TYR A 1094 -2.90 42.75 -4.03
N LYS A 1095 -1.57 42.87 -4.03
CA LYS A 1095 -0.84 43.89 -4.79
C LYS A 1095 -1.03 43.71 -6.29
N MET A 1096 -0.97 42.47 -6.81
CA MET A 1096 -1.21 42.18 -8.22
C MET A 1096 -2.63 42.56 -8.66
N VAL A 1097 -3.66 42.12 -7.92
CA VAL A 1097 -5.05 42.44 -8.28
C VAL A 1097 -5.40 43.93 -8.11
N SER A 1098 -4.75 44.61 -7.15
CA SER A 1098 -4.89 46.06 -6.97
C SER A 1098 -4.38 46.86 -8.17
N ALA A 1099 -3.32 46.39 -8.85
CA ALA A 1099 -2.81 47.03 -10.06
C ALA A 1099 -3.82 46.93 -11.23
N PHE A 1100 -4.52 45.79 -11.36
CA PHE A 1100 -5.62 45.66 -12.33
C PHE A 1100 -6.79 46.61 -12.01
N ASP A 1101 -7.14 46.73 -10.73
CA ASP A 1101 -8.20 47.63 -10.27
C ASP A 1101 -7.87 49.12 -10.54
N GLN A 1102 -6.61 49.54 -10.37
CA GLN A 1102 -6.17 50.94 -10.62
C GLN A 1102 -6.36 51.36 -12.08
N VAL A 1103 -6.15 50.43 -13.01
CA VAL A 1103 -6.31 50.65 -14.46
C VAL A 1103 -7.76 50.40 -14.91
N GLY A 1104 -8.59 49.85 -14.03
CA GLY A 1104 -9.99 49.53 -14.31
C GLY A 1104 -10.13 48.41 -15.35
N VAL A 1105 -9.26 47.39 -15.29
CA VAL A 1105 -9.30 46.22 -16.16
C VAL A 1105 -9.84 45.02 -15.37
N PRO A 1106 -11.03 44.50 -15.70
CA PRO A 1106 -11.65 43.41 -14.93
C PRO A 1106 -11.02 42.05 -15.26
N ILE A 1107 -10.57 41.35 -14.22
CA ILE A 1107 -10.09 39.97 -14.32
C ILE A 1107 -11.30 39.04 -14.59
N GLN A 1108 -11.27 38.30 -15.70
CA GLN A 1108 -12.36 37.39 -16.08
C GLN A 1108 -12.16 36.02 -15.43
N GLN A 1109 -10.93 35.52 -15.42
CA GLN A 1109 -10.53 34.30 -14.72
C GLN A 1109 -9.10 34.44 -14.23
N ALA A 1110 -8.71 33.64 -13.24
CA ALA A 1110 -7.32 33.59 -12.81
C ALA A 1110 -6.92 32.21 -12.30
N VAL A 1111 -5.64 31.89 -12.48
CA VAL A 1111 -4.96 30.72 -11.94
C VAL A 1111 -3.81 31.23 -11.07
N ILE A 1112 -3.86 30.95 -9.78
CA ILE A 1112 -2.89 31.42 -8.80
C ILE A 1112 -2.06 30.23 -8.34
N THR A 1113 -0.74 30.35 -8.36
CA THR A 1113 0.15 29.22 -8.04
C THR A 1113 1.42 29.68 -7.35
N THR A 1114 1.73 29.07 -6.21
CA THR A 1114 2.97 29.33 -5.47
C THR A 1114 3.87 28.09 -5.50
N ILE A 1115 5.09 28.23 -6.01
CA ILE A 1115 6.12 27.18 -6.07
C ILE A 1115 7.37 27.66 -5.33
N GLY A 1116 7.69 27.04 -4.20
CA GLY A 1116 8.85 27.47 -3.41
C GLY A 1116 8.71 28.93 -2.98
N HIS A 1117 9.63 29.78 -3.43
CA HIS A 1117 9.63 31.23 -3.18
C HIS A 1117 9.12 32.04 -4.38
N GLN A 1118 8.52 31.40 -5.38
CA GLN A 1118 8.03 32.07 -6.58
C GLN A 1118 6.51 31.93 -6.71
N VAL A 1119 5.88 33.03 -7.11
CA VAL A 1119 4.46 33.11 -7.44
C VAL A 1119 4.34 33.21 -8.95
N ILE A 1120 3.56 32.33 -9.55
CA ILE A 1120 3.31 32.26 -10.99
C ILE A 1120 1.80 32.34 -11.20
N ASP A 1121 1.32 33.57 -11.40
CA ASP A 1121 -0.11 33.86 -11.50
C ASP A 1121 -0.48 34.19 -12.94
N THR A 1122 -1.54 33.57 -13.44
CA THR A 1122 -2.06 33.79 -14.79
C THR A 1122 -3.46 34.38 -14.73
N PHE A 1123 -3.62 35.58 -15.29
CA PHE A 1123 -4.87 36.33 -15.34
C PHE A 1123 -5.43 36.33 -16.77
N TYR A 1124 -6.73 36.08 -16.91
CA TYR A 1124 -7.43 36.07 -18.19
C TYR A 1124 -8.26 37.34 -18.31
N ILE A 1125 -8.07 38.06 -19.41
CA ILE A 1125 -8.76 39.32 -19.73
C ILE A 1125 -9.35 39.27 -21.14
N THR A 1126 -10.28 40.17 -21.43
CA THR A 1126 -10.85 40.27 -22.79
C THR A 1126 -9.86 40.93 -23.76
N PRO A 1127 -9.96 40.68 -25.08
CA PRO A 1127 -9.13 41.36 -26.07
C PRO A 1127 -9.26 42.89 -26.05
N GLU A 1128 -10.45 43.43 -25.78
CA GLU A 1128 -10.70 44.87 -25.66
C GLU A 1128 -10.00 45.46 -24.42
N ASP A 1129 -10.06 44.76 -23.29
CA ASP A 1129 -9.38 45.17 -22.06
C ASP A 1129 -7.86 45.09 -22.16
N HIS A 1130 -7.32 44.18 -22.98
CA HIS A 1130 -5.89 44.09 -23.23
C HIS A 1130 -5.37 45.35 -23.92
N GLU A 1131 -6.09 45.89 -24.91
CA GLU A 1131 -5.70 47.17 -25.51
C GLU A 1131 -5.72 48.31 -24.50
N LYS A 1132 -6.72 48.32 -23.60
CA LYS A 1132 -6.81 49.30 -22.52
C LYS A 1132 -5.63 49.20 -21.56
N LEU A 1133 -5.23 47.97 -21.22
CA LEU A 1133 -4.10 47.68 -20.34
C LEU A 1133 -2.75 48.07 -20.98
N VAL A 1134 -2.54 47.74 -22.25
CA VAL A 1134 -1.31 48.13 -22.99
C VAL A 1134 -1.21 49.65 -23.19
N LYS A 1135 -2.34 50.36 -23.32
CA LYS A 1135 -2.39 51.83 -23.44
C LYS A 1135 -2.32 52.57 -22.08
N SER A 1136 -2.15 51.84 -20.98
CA SER A 1136 -2.11 52.38 -19.62
C SER A 1136 -0.74 52.22 -18.96
N ASN A 1137 -0.56 52.80 -17.77
CA ASN A 1137 0.64 52.60 -16.95
C ASN A 1137 0.57 51.31 -16.09
N PHE A 1138 -0.04 50.23 -16.60
CA PHE A 1138 -0.24 48.99 -15.82
C PHE A 1138 1.06 48.38 -15.30
N GLU A 1139 2.11 48.29 -16.13
CA GLU A 1139 3.39 47.71 -15.70
C GLU A 1139 4.06 48.55 -14.60
N GLU A 1140 3.94 49.88 -14.68
CA GLU A 1140 4.44 50.80 -13.67
C GLU A 1140 3.63 50.70 -12.37
N SER A 1141 2.29 50.70 -12.47
CA SER A 1141 1.35 50.46 -11.36
C SER A 1141 1.59 49.11 -10.66
N LEU A 1142 1.87 48.05 -11.42
CA LEU A 1142 2.20 46.72 -10.90
C LEU A 1142 3.53 46.75 -10.13
N LYS A 1143 4.58 47.37 -10.70
CA LYS A 1143 5.87 47.55 -10.03
C LYS A 1143 5.71 48.35 -8.74
N GLU A 1144 5.01 49.48 -8.78
CA GLU A 1144 4.73 50.32 -7.61
C GLU A 1144 3.97 49.56 -6.52
N SER A 1145 2.93 48.81 -6.90
CA SER A 1145 2.15 48.00 -5.97
C SER A 1145 2.98 46.90 -5.31
N LEU A 1146 3.88 46.25 -6.08
CA LEU A 1146 4.77 45.23 -5.55
C LEU A 1146 5.84 45.81 -4.60
N MET A 1147 6.32 47.03 -4.86
CA MET A 1147 7.30 47.77 -4.03
C MET A 1147 6.73 48.30 -2.70
N SER A 1148 5.40 48.30 -2.51
CA SER A 1148 4.80 48.77 -1.26
C SER A 1148 5.17 47.86 -0.06
N PRO A 1149 5.55 48.40 1.12
CA PRO A 1149 5.91 47.60 2.29
C PRO A 1149 4.74 46.73 2.78
N SER A 1150 5.04 45.71 3.60
CA SER A 1150 4.04 44.78 4.14
C SER A 1150 3.07 45.40 5.16
N GLU A 1151 3.34 46.64 5.59
CA GLU A 1151 2.49 47.45 6.46
C GLU A 1151 1.47 48.20 5.60
N ILE A 1152 0.27 47.65 5.58
CA ILE A 1152 -0.93 48.25 4.99
C ILE A 1152 -1.67 49.07 6.05
#